data_AF-A0A1G2Z7X9-F1
#
_entry.id   AF-A0A1G2Z7X9-F1
#
_cell.length_a   1.000
_cell.length_b   1.000
_cell.length_c   1.000
_cell.angle_alpha   90.00
_cell.angle_beta   90.00
_cell.angle_gamma   90.00
#
_symmetry.space_group_name_H-M   'P 1'
#
loop_
_entity.id
_entity.type
_entity.pdbx_description
1 polymer ?
#
loop_
_entity_poly.entity_id
_entity_poly.type
_entity_poly.pdbx_seq_one_letter_code
_entity_poly.pdbx_strand_id
1 'polypeptide(L)'
;MEPRLLPSADLAGAGPGLPVDGPSSEPAISVYVEDGALVLPGMELVGDDARGLAGQVVYLDFDGGQGVIYDGPVTVGPVDVPAFELPSVWAGMEQAVVAEVLTGLRQVFADSGVTFTTERPAGDQPYSTIYVGGDGSVFAQYGSFLGLAETVDVGNRNPGDEAFIFSSDICSNASGDASSVSMLIEVIAHETGHLLGYAHTGPGAGARMGDDLAGPLDPVAHATGPDDNQTAAQNAPTHQWLTYNGYLFYDSQFADSELEAYIGDWRDYGSNHHRTNGDNNDVIEGAFDEDVSKPIFYPFEDGFHWDIAPQNPLGQDVAYYQHLVAGGDGAEIYIGWGGHDSAVTQAITYWTSYALPIYATNPALSYYYLGHIAHLIEDLTVPAHVHNDEHPFRDAYEYTVGEYSNCFLWGYGDSMRTQPEGQIEMPGDLVSLLRETIDYTEEYPSDGANGEDELDIPNTGRHRPDLVWGADGFTGDGADLNLSSYNEITILADDLMAWAMEQVAALFRLFYSQIDTTAPDVGFVTSFGAAEGSAVLKPDRFHLAASAQDDLSGYDAHGFVFTVEKKNGDSWELILTDVNSGEFEFIAAGDGLYRVLVEVQDAAGNTGTSTTGYFQVDAARGLAPVYRFWSPVNSRHFFTISQAERDKLVEEYAHVWTYEGVAYYAFATDAEPGVTPVYRFWSGSLSAHFYTTSANETMKLINNYSHVWTFEGAVFYTHAEGFQPAGTSALARFWSPGLECHFFTASRAEQDKLISLYSHVWTYERIAWYVYEA
;
A
#
# COMPACT_ATOMS: atom_id res chain seq x y z
N MET A 1 4.64 -73.27 38.37
CA MET A 1 5.45 -72.69 37.28
C MET A 1 4.56 -72.66 36.07
N GLU A 2 3.86 -71.55 35.86
CA GLU A 2 3.05 -71.34 34.67
C GLU A 2 3.65 -70.16 33.89
N PRO A 3 3.79 -70.26 32.57
CA PRO A 3 4.60 -69.33 31.79
C PRO A 3 3.74 -68.14 31.36
N ARG A 4 4.19 -66.93 31.71
CA ARG A 4 3.66 -65.68 31.16
C ARG A 4 4.28 -65.44 29.79
N LEU A 5 3.39 -65.33 28.81
CA LEU A 5 3.65 -64.97 27.42
C LEU A 5 4.29 -63.57 27.33
N LEU A 6 5.35 -63.46 26.52
CA LEU A 6 5.94 -62.20 26.06
C LEU A 6 5.16 -61.71 24.82
N PRO A 7 4.83 -60.40 24.68
CA PRO A 7 4.41 -59.84 23.41
C PRO A 7 5.61 -59.41 22.56
N SER A 8 5.32 -59.35 21.27
CA SER A 8 6.15 -59.14 20.08
C SER A 8 6.92 -57.83 20.04
N ALA A 9 8.02 -57.85 19.29
CA ALA A 9 8.90 -56.74 18.99
C ALA A 9 8.29 -55.74 18.00
N ASP A 10 8.28 -54.47 18.37
CA ASP A 10 8.31 -53.32 17.45
C ASP A 10 9.77 -52.88 17.29
N LEU A 11 10.22 -52.76 16.05
CA LEU A 11 11.45 -52.07 15.66
C LEU A 11 11.09 -51.09 14.56
N ALA A 12 10.93 -49.81 14.91
CA ALA A 12 11.06 -48.68 14.01
C ALA A 12 12.12 -47.76 14.61
N GLY A 13 13.25 -47.62 13.92
CA GLY A 13 14.32 -46.70 14.29
C GLY A 13 13.95 -45.28 13.87
N ALA A 14 14.05 -44.35 14.81
CA ALA A 14 13.97 -42.92 14.57
C ALA A 14 15.27 -42.42 13.93
N GLY A 15 15.16 -41.71 12.80
CA GLY A 15 16.20 -40.79 12.32
C GLY A 15 16.15 -39.46 13.09
N PRO A 16 17.14 -38.57 12.94
CA PRO A 16 17.20 -37.33 13.70
C PRO A 16 16.08 -36.41 13.23
N GLY A 17 15.17 -36.03 14.14
CA GLY A 17 14.22 -34.96 13.90
C GLY A 17 14.90 -33.60 14.01
N LEU A 18 14.37 -32.61 13.28
CA LEU A 18 14.72 -31.21 13.46
C LEU A 18 14.48 -30.80 14.94
N PRO A 19 15.30 -29.90 15.53
CA PRO A 19 15.14 -29.48 16.92
C PRO A 19 13.80 -28.76 17.09
N VAL A 20 12.94 -29.31 17.93
CA VAL A 20 11.71 -28.67 18.40
C VAL A 20 11.98 -28.04 19.76
N ASP A 21 12.07 -26.70 19.81
CA ASP A 21 12.03 -25.92 21.05
C ASP A 21 11.18 -24.65 20.86
N GLY A 22 10.19 -24.45 21.76
CA GLY A 22 9.51 -23.17 22.01
C GLY A 22 8.45 -22.72 20.99
N PRO A 23 7.53 -21.80 21.34
CA PRO A 23 6.47 -21.36 20.43
C PRO A 23 7.11 -20.61 19.26
N SER A 24 7.20 -21.29 18.12
CA SER A 24 7.68 -20.73 16.87
C SER A 24 6.85 -19.51 16.48
N SER A 25 7.48 -18.34 16.42
CA SER A 25 7.02 -17.26 15.56
C SER A 25 7.06 -17.80 14.12
N GLU A 26 5.89 -17.96 13.51
CA GLU A 26 5.77 -18.41 12.12
C GLU A 26 6.46 -17.41 11.17
N PRO A 27 7.10 -17.87 10.08
CA PRO A 27 7.64 -16.98 9.05
C PRO A 27 6.49 -16.16 8.42
N ALA A 28 6.75 -14.89 8.14
CA ALA A 28 5.78 -14.00 7.48
C ALA A 28 5.64 -14.39 6.01
N ILE A 29 4.59 -15.17 5.70
CA ILE A 29 4.16 -15.46 4.33
C ILE A 29 3.26 -14.30 3.88
N SER A 30 3.61 -13.62 2.78
CA SER A 30 2.91 -12.40 2.32
C SER A 30 1.60 -12.66 1.59
N VAL A 31 1.23 -13.93 1.42
CA VAL A 31 -0.06 -14.36 0.86
C VAL A 31 -1.01 -14.71 1.99
N TYR A 32 -2.18 -14.08 2.04
CA TYR A 32 -3.20 -14.32 3.05
C TYR A 32 -4.61 -14.18 2.48
N VAL A 33 -5.62 -14.52 3.27
CA VAL A 33 -7.03 -14.31 2.92
C VAL A 33 -7.56 -13.14 3.74
N GLU A 34 -8.07 -12.11 3.06
CA GLU A 34 -8.76 -10.97 3.67
C GLU A 34 -10.21 -10.93 3.17
N ASP A 35 -11.18 -10.83 4.08
CA ASP A 35 -12.62 -10.80 3.77
C ASP A 35 -13.12 -11.94 2.84
N GLY A 36 -12.43 -13.10 2.86
CA GLY A 36 -12.76 -14.27 2.04
C GLY A 36 -12.24 -14.24 0.60
N ALA A 37 -11.44 -13.23 0.25
CA ALA A 37 -10.67 -13.17 -0.99
C ALA A 37 -9.18 -13.44 -0.71
N LEU A 38 -8.53 -14.20 -1.58
CA LEU A 38 -7.09 -14.38 -1.52
C LEU A 38 -6.41 -13.07 -1.93
N VAL A 39 -5.49 -12.59 -1.10
CA VAL A 39 -4.63 -11.44 -1.37
C VAL A 39 -3.30 -11.96 -1.88
N LEU A 40 -3.06 -11.76 -3.17
CA LEU A 40 -1.81 -12.09 -3.86
C LEU A 40 -1.13 -10.78 -4.28
N PRO A 41 0.12 -10.52 -3.86
CA PRO A 41 0.84 -9.31 -4.26
C PRO A 41 0.88 -9.14 -5.79
N GLY A 42 0.64 -7.91 -6.27
CA GLY A 42 0.65 -7.57 -7.70
C GLY A 42 -0.49 -8.17 -8.53
N MET A 43 -1.47 -8.87 -7.92
CA MET A 43 -2.53 -9.56 -8.64
C MET A 43 -3.93 -9.20 -8.12
N GLU A 44 -4.88 -9.05 -9.06
CA GLU A 44 -6.30 -8.89 -8.79
C GLU A 44 -7.11 -10.03 -9.38
N LEU A 45 -8.15 -10.45 -8.67
CA LEU A 45 -9.13 -11.40 -9.18
C LEU A 45 -9.91 -10.77 -10.33
N VAL A 46 -9.79 -11.32 -11.53
CA VAL A 46 -10.52 -10.85 -12.70
C VAL A 46 -11.88 -11.57 -12.77
N GLY A 47 -13.00 -10.84 -12.59
CA GLY A 47 -14.37 -11.37 -12.71
C GLY A 47 -15.21 -11.34 -11.41
N ASP A 48 -16.39 -11.98 -11.40
CA ASP A 48 -17.33 -11.93 -10.26
C ASP A 48 -17.01 -12.96 -9.13
N ASP A 49 -16.96 -12.47 -7.88
CA ASP A 49 -17.01 -13.11 -6.53
C ASP A 49 -16.22 -14.43 -6.30
N ALA A 50 -15.22 -14.39 -5.41
CA ALA A 50 -14.31 -15.49 -5.00
C ALA A 50 -15.00 -16.79 -4.54
N ARG A 51 -16.33 -16.78 -4.33
CA ARG A 51 -17.15 -17.96 -4.00
C ARG A 51 -17.16 -19.06 -5.08
N GLY A 52 -16.73 -18.76 -6.31
CA GLY A 52 -16.57 -19.75 -7.39
C GLY A 52 -15.34 -20.66 -7.26
N LEU A 53 -14.39 -20.31 -6.37
CA LEU A 53 -13.12 -21.02 -6.19
C LEU A 53 -13.23 -22.21 -5.22
N ALA A 54 -14.27 -22.23 -4.40
CA ALA A 54 -14.47 -23.24 -3.36
C ALA A 54 -14.69 -24.64 -3.97
N GLY A 55 -13.85 -25.60 -3.58
CA GLY A 55 -13.86 -26.97 -4.06
C GLY A 55 -12.82 -27.29 -5.14
N GLN A 56 -12.03 -26.29 -5.58
CA GLN A 56 -10.89 -26.54 -6.48
C GLN A 56 -9.82 -27.38 -5.76
N VAL A 57 -9.26 -28.35 -6.47
CA VAL A 57 -8.14 -29.15 -5.99
C VAL A 57 -6.92 -28.85 -6.84
N VAL A 58 -5.83 -28.49 -6.18
CA VAL A 58 -4.52 -28.27 -6.80
C VAL A 58 -3.60 -29.41 -6.40
N TYR A 59 -3.18 -30.18 -7.39
CA TYR A 59 -2.23 -31.28 -7.23
C TYR A 59 -0.81 -30.77 -7.49
N LEU A 60 0.04 -30.83 -6.48
CA LEU A 60 1.46 -30.51 -6.59
C LEU A 60 2.25 -31.78 -6.92
N ASP A 61 2.81 -31.84 -8.14
CA ASP A 61 3.62 -32.95 -8.61
C ASP A 61 5.11 -32.63 -8.44
N PHE A 62 5.69 -33.15 -7.36
CA PHE A 62 7.12 -33.09 -7.06
C PHE A 62 7.89 -34.30 -7.61
N ASP A 63 7.21 -35.32 -8.15
CA ASP A 63 7.84 -36.53 -8.69
C ASP A 63 8.31 -36.34 -10.15
N GLY A 64 7.86 -35.27 -10.80
CA GLY A 64 8.20 -34.92 -12.18
C GLY A 64 7.27 -35.57 -13.21
N GLY A 65 7.22 -34.96 -14.40
CA GLY A 65 6.32 -35.32 -15.50
C GLY A 65 7.07 -35.80 -16.74
N GLN A 66 6.47 -36.70 -17.53
CA GLN A 66 7.04 -37.17 -18.80
C GLN A 66 6.14 -36.79 -19.96
N GLY A 67 6.72 -36.18 -20.99
CA GLY A 67 6.02 -35.74 -22.18
C GLY A 67 4.86 -34.77 -21.92
N VAL A 68 4.99 -33.92 -20.90
CA VAL A 68 4.05 -32.86 -20.54
C VAL A 68 4.04 -31.82 -21.67
N ILE A 69 2.89 -31.24 -21.97
CA ILE A 69 2.75 -30.19 -22.98
C ILE A 69 2.23 -28.97 -22.24
N TYR A 70 3.05 -27.93 -22.14
CA TYR A 70 2.56 -26.62 -21.72
C TYR A 70 1.73 -26.03 -22.86
N ASP A 71 0.43 -25.81 -22.63
CA ASP A 71 -0.52 -25.26 -23.61
C ASP A 71 -1.10 -23.91 -23.15
N GLY A 72 -0.20 -22.95 -22.90
CA GLY A 72 -0.57 -21.58 -22.53
C GLY A 72 -0.61 -20.60 -23.71
N PRO A 73 -0.19 -19.33 -23.52
CA PRO A 73 -0.11 -18.36 -24.62
C PRO A 73 0.79 -18.79 -25.79
N VAL A 74 1.73 -19.69 -25.51
CA VAL A 74 2.47 -20.49 -26.50
C VAL A 74 2.43 -21.96 -26.10
N THR A 75 2.48 -22.86 -27.09
CA THR A 75 2.55 -24.30 -26.82
C THR A 75 4.01 -24.76 -26.81
N VAL A 76 4.48 -25.33 -25.70
CA VAL A 76 5.84 -25.87 -25.54
C VAL A 76 5.77 -27.34 -25.12
N GLY A 77 6.40 -28.21 -25.90
CA GLY A 77 6.53 -29.63 -25.57
C GLY A 77 6.38 -30.57 -26.75
N PRO A 78 6.39 -31.89 -26.50
CA PRO A 78 6.45 -32.53 -25.18
C PRO A 78 7.77 -32.26 -24.44
N VAL A 79 7.70 -31.91 -23.15
CA VAL A 79 8.83 -31.71 -22.24
C VAL A 79 8.80 -32.73 -21.10
N ASP A 80 9.97 -33.14 -20.64
CA ASP A 80 10.12 -33.96 -19.44
C ASP A 80 10.46 -33.03 -18.28
N VAL A 81 9.57 -32.93 -17.29
CA VAL A 81 9.81 -32.13 -16.07
C VAL A 81 10.61 -33.00 -15.09
N PRO A 82 11.81 -32.57 -14.66
CA PRO A 82 12.56 -33.26 -13.61
C PRO A 82 11.77 -33.37 -12.30
N ALA A 83 12.09 -34.37 -11.50
CA ALA A 83 11.60 -34.42 -10.12
C ALA A 83 12.20 -33.25 -9.31
N PHE A 84 11.51 -32.84 -8.25
CA PHE A 84 12.04 -31.88 -7.29
C PHE A 84 13.30 -32.45 -6.62
N GLU A 85 14.40 -31.72 -6.77
CA GLU A 85 15.70 -32.08 -6.19
C GLU A 85 16.30 -30.85 -5.51
N LEU A 86 16.73 -31.02 -4.25
CA LEU A 86 17.48 -29.99 -3.54
C LEU A 86 18.97 -30.03 -3.94
N PRO A 87 19.70 -28.91 -3.78
CA PRO A 87 21.15 -28.89 -4.00
C PRO A 87 21.87 -29.99 -3.21
N SER A 88 23.00 -30.47 -3.74
CA SER A 88 23.71 -31.66 -3.24
C SER A 88 24.07 -31.65 -1.74
N VAL A 89 24.16 -30.48 -1.12
CA VAL A 89 24.39 -30.29 0.32
C VAL A 89 23.18 -30.64 1.20
N TRP A 90 21.96 -30.60 0.65
CA TRP A 90 20.67 -30.85 1.33
C TRP A 90 19.90 -32.04 0.75
N ALA A 91 20.54 -32.78 -0.17
CA ALA A 91 19.96 -33.96 -0.77
C ALA A 91 19.45 -34.96 0.29
N GLY A 92 18.20 -35.38 0.16
CA GLY A 92 17.50 -36.25 1.11
C GLY A 92 16.54 -35.54 2.07
N MET A 93 16.48 -34.19 2.05
CA MET A 93 15.52 -33.40 2.83
C MET A 93 14.26 -33.01 2.03
N GLU A 94 14.13 -33.44 0.78
CA GLU A 94 13.07 -33.03 -0.14
C GLU A 94 11.68 -33.30 0.43
N GLN A 95 11.49 -34.45 1.08
CA GLN A 95 10.21 -34.83 1.69
C GLN A 95 9.81 -33.94 2.88
N ALA A 96 10.79 -33.36 3.59
CA ALA A 96 10.51 -32.42 4.68
C ALA A 96 10.06 -31.07 4.09
N VAL A 97 10.77 -30.57 3.07
CA VAL A 97 10.41 -29.35 2.34
C VAL A 97 9.02 -29.47 1.71
N VAL A 98 8.73 -30.58 1.03
CA VAL A 98 7.41 -30.85 0.45
C VAL A 98 6.30 -30.81 1.50
N ALA A 99 6.54 -31.36 2.70
CA ALA A 99 5.57 -31.34 3.79
C ALA A 99 5.34 -29.94 4.35
N GLU A 100 6.39 -29.12 4.45
CA GLU A 100 6.30 -27.73 4.92
C GLU A 100 5.62 -26.83 3.89
N VAL A 101 5.98 -26.92 2.61
CA VAL A 101 5.32 -26.20 1.50
C VAL A 101 3.82 -26.53 1.47
N LEU A 102 3.47 -27.82 1.55
CA LEU A 102 2.07 -28.25 1.60
C LEU A 102 1.32 -27.71 2.82
N THR A 103 2.01 -27.60 3.96
CA THR A 103 1.42 -27.04 5.19
C THR A 103 1.19 -25.54 5.05
N GLY A 104 2.19 -24.80 4.57
CA GLY A 104 2.11 -23.36 4.33
C GLY A 104 1.00 -22.99 3.35
N LEU A 105 0.94 -23.66 2.19
CA LEU A 105 -0.13 -23.42 1.20
C LEU A 105 -1.53 -23.71 1.78
N ARG A 106 -1.68 -24.75 2.60
CA ARG A 106 -2.96 -25.04 3.27
C ARG A 106 -3.34 -23.99 4.32
N GLN A 107 -2.36 -23.38 4.98
CA GLN A 107 -2.59 -22.27 5.91
C GLN A 107 -3.01 -21.02 5.15
N VAL A 108 -2.26 -20.64 4.11
CA VAL A 108 -2.52 -19.49 3.25
C VAL A 108 -3.93 -19.55 2.64
N PHE A 109 -4.33 -20.71 2.11
CA PHE A 109 -5.59 -20.88 1.40
C PHE A 109 -6.74 -21.40 2.29
N ALA A 110 -6.58 -21.45 3.61
CA ALA A 110 -7.51 -22.12 4.53
C ALA A 110 -8.98 -21.68 4.37
N ASP A 111 -9.20 -20.38 4.12
CA ASP A 111 -10.53 -19.77 4.02
C ASP A 111 -11.03 -19.61 2.56
N SER A 112 -10.21 -19.97 1.57
CA SER A 112 -10.56 -19.88 0.14
C SER A 112 -11.44 -21.05 -0.36
N GLY A 113 -11.42 -22.19 0.34
CA GLY A 113 -12.04 -23.43 -0.10
C GLY A 113 -11.25 -24.20 -1.18
N VAL A 114 -10.05 -23.74 -1.54
CA VAL A 114 -9.09 -24.46 -2.40
C VAL A 114 -8.32 -25.50 -1.58
N THR A 115 -8.08 -26.69 -2.14
CA THR A 115 -7.38 -27.77 -1.44
C THR A 115 -6.10 -28.17 -2.17
N PHE A 116 -4.97 -28.10 -1.47
CA PHE A 116 -3.68 -28.59 -1.96
C PHE A 116 -3.43 -30.05 -1.55
N THR A 117 -2.90 -30.83 -2.48
CA THR A 117 -2.49 -32.22 -2.27
C THR A 117 -1.21 -32.55 -3.03
N THR A 118 -0.37 -33.39 -2.44
CA THR A 118 0.78 -34.03 -3.12
C THR A 118 0.46 -35.47 -3.53
N GLU A 119 -0.74 -35.97 -3.19
CA GLU A 119 -1.26 -37.23 -3.71
C GLU A 119 -2.18 -36.95 -4.89
N ARG A 120 -1.85 -37.55 -6.04
CA ARG A 120 -2.64 -37.40 -7.27
C ARG A 120 -4.10 -37.80 -7.04
N PRO A 121 -5.08 -36.92 -7.30
CA PRO A 121 -6.49 -37.25 -7.14
C PRO A 121 -6.91 -38.45 -8.01
N ALA A 122 -7.68 -39.37 -7.44
CA ALA A 122 -8.14 -40.58 -8.12
C ALA A 122 -9.58 -40.43 -8.66
N GLY A 123 -9.86 -41.01 -9.83
CA GLY A 123 -11.18 -40.97 -10.46
C GLY A 123 -11.34 -39.84 -11.47
N ASP A 124 -12.58 -39.44 -11.75
CA ASP A 124 -12.93 -38.40 -12.73
C ASP A 124 -13.06 -37.00 -12.11
N GLN A 125 -12.49 -36.78 -10.91
CA GLN A 125 -12.50 -35.46 -10.27
C GLN A 125 -11.55 -34.51 -11.01
N PRO A 126 -12.00 -33.31 -11.44
CA PRO A 126 -11.08 -32.32 -12.02
C PRO A 126 -10.15 -31.75 -10.96
N TYR A 127 -8.89 -31.55 -11.32
CA TYR A 127 -7.86 -30.92 -10.51
C TYR A 127 -6.82 -30.24 -11.41
N SER A 128 -6.33 -29.07 -11.01
CA SER A 128 -5.19 -28.43 -11.67
C SER A 128 -3.89 -29.12 -11.25
N THR A 129 -2.90 -29.16 -12.13
CA THR A 129 -1.59 -29.77 -11.84
C THR A 129 -0.50 -28.72 -11.82
N ILE A 130 0.25 -28.63 -10.73
CA ILE A 130 1.45 -27.80 -10.65
C ILE A 130 2.65 -28.71 -10.59
N TYR A 131 3.47 -28.67 -11.65
CA TYR A 131 4.73 -29.40 -11.73
C TYR A 131 5.83 -28.61 -11.04
N VAL A 132 6.44 -29.19 -9.99
CA VAL A 132 7.51 -28.54 -9.23
C VAL A 132 8.82 -29.27 -9.47
N GLY A 133 9.71 -28.67 -10.25
CA GLY A 133 10.96 -29.29 -10.66
C GLY A 133 11.62 -28.63 -11.86
N GLY A 134 12.95 -28.75 -11.96
CA GLY A 134 13.74 -28.25 -13.09
C GLY A 134 14.04 -26.74 -13.05
N ASP A 135 14.62 -26.25 -14.14
CA ASP A 135 15.33 -24.95 -14.27
C ASP A 135 14.75 -24.04 -15.37
N GLY A 136 13.53 -24.32 -15.83
CA GLY A 136 12.86 -23.50 -16.86
C GLY A 136 13.54 -23.46 -18.23
N SER A 137 14.66 -24.16 -18.45
CA SER A 137 15.51 -24.00 -19.64
C SER A 137 14.82 -24.26 -20.98
N VAL A 138 13.72 -25.02 -20.97
CA VAL A 138 12.86 -25.26 -22.15
C VAL A 138 12.10 -24.00 -22.61
N PHE A 139 11.93 -23.01 -21.74
CA PHE A 139 11.28 -21.72 -21.99
C PHE A 139 12.27 -20.58 -22.25
N ALA A 140 13.59 -20.83 -22.20
CA ALA A 140 14.65 -19.81 -22.30
C ALA A 140 14.59 -18.91 -23.55
N GLN A 141 13.90 -19.33 -24.62
CA GLN A 141 13.68 -18.49 -25.82
C GLN A 141 12.64 -17.38 -25.60
N TYR A 142 11.86 -17.45 -24.52
CA TYR A 142 10.77 -16.53 -24.19
C TYR A 142 11.07 -15.67 -22.96
N GLY A 143 12.07 -16.04 -22.17
CA GLY A 143 12.45 -15.37 -20.93
C GLY A 143 13.02 -16.35 -19.90
N SER A 144 13.34 -15.83 -18.72
CA SER A 144 13.67 -16.60 -17.53
C SER A 144 12.53 -16.41 -16.53
N PHE A 145 12.11 -17.48 -15.88
CA PHE A 145 10.86 -17.54 -15.12
C PHE A 145 11.08 -18.39 -13.86
N LEU A 146 10.43 -18.04 -12.76
CA LEU A 146 10.29 -18.87 -11.55
C LEU A 146 9.06 -19.78 -11.63
N GLY A 147 8.01 -19.29 -12.30
CA GLY A 147 6.76 -20.01 -12.52
C GLY A 147 6.09 -19.63 -13.84
N LEU A 148 5.29 -20.55 -14.37
CA LEU A 148 4.46 -20.35 -15.56
C LEU A 148 3.13 -21.11 -15.42
N ALA A 149 2.02 -20.39 -15.40
CA ALA A 149 0.68 -20.94 -15.57
C ALA A 149 0.32 -21.04 -17.06
N GLU A 150 -0.56 -21.97 -17.43
CA GLU A 150 -1.08 -22.03 -18.80
C GLU A 150 -2.03 -20.87 -19.09
N THR A 151 -2.79 -20.40 -18.10
CA THR A 151 -3.81 -19.37 -18.33
C THR A 151 -4.19 -18.63 -17.07
N VAL A 152 -4.75 -17.42 -17.24
CA VAL A 152 -5.57 -16.76 -16.22
C VAL A 152 -6.99 -17.34 -16.31
N ASP A 153 -7.31 -18.33 -15.49
CA ASP A 153 -8.59 -19.05 -15.55
C ASP A 153 -9.71 -18.29 -14.81
N VAL A 154 -10.18 -17.22 -15.42
CA VAL A 154 -11.24 -16.35 -14.89
C VAL A 154 -12.48 -17.16 -14.48
N GLY A 155 -12.66 -17.28 -13.17
CA GLY A 155 -13.77 -18.00 -12.55
C GLY A 155 -13.60 -19.52 -12.52
N ASN A 156 -12.36 -20.02 -12.56
CA ASN A 156 -12.01 -21.45 -12.46
C ASN A 156 -12.83 -22.32 -13.43
N ARG A 157 -12.87 -21.95 -14.71
CA ARG A 157 -13.68 -22.61 -15.76
C ARG A 157 -13.01 -23.86 -16.31
N ASN A 158 -11.69 -23.93 -16.22
CA ASN A 158 -10.87 -25.07 -16.56
C ASN A 158 -10.12 -25.59 -15.32
N PRO A 159 -10.81 -26.33 -14.43
CA PRO A 159 -10.23 -26.88 -13.20
C PRO A 159 -9.24 -28.03 -13.44
N GLY A 160 -8.63 -28.12 -14.63
CA GLY A 160 -7.71 -29.16 -15.09
C GLY A 160 -6.53 -28.60 -15.88
N ASP A 161 -6.26 -27.30 -15.73
CA ASP A 161 -5.11 -26.59 -16.27
C ASP A 161 -3.82 -26.90 -15.50
N GLU A 162 -2.69 -26.55 -16.12
CA GLU A 162 -1.36 -26.85 -15.62
C GLU A 162 -0.55 -25.58 -15.31
N ALA A 163 0.36 -25.68 -14.35
CA ALA A 163 1.41 -24.70 -14.12
C ALA A 163 2.76 -25.39 -13.83
N PHE A 164 3.85 -24.64 -14.01
CA PHE A 164 5.22 -25.10 -13.84
C PHE A 164 5.92 -24.19 -12.83
N ILE A 165 6.70 -24.80 -11.94
CA ILE A 165 7.50 -24.10 -10.93
C ILE A 165 8.93 -24.60 -11.05
N PHE A 166 9.84 -23.70 -11.40
CA PHE A 166 11.23 -24.01 -11.71
C PHE A 166 12.07 -24.00 -10.43
N SER A 167 11.87 -25.05 -9.65
CA SER A 167 12.42 -25.16 -8.31
C SER A 167 13.95 -25.19 -8.26
N SER A 168 14.64 -25.56 -9.34
CA SER A 168 16.11 -25.58 -9.36
C SER A 168 16.70 -24.18 -9.23
N ASP A 169 16.03 -23.17 -9.80
CA ASP A 169 16.46 -21.78 -9.72
C ASP A 169 16.00 -21.15 -8.39
N ILE A 170 14.80 -21.49 -7.92
CA ILE A 170 14.31 -21.09 -6.58
C ILE A 170 15.22 -21.65 -5.47
N CYS A 171 15.71 -22.88 -5.65
CA CYS A 171 16.53 -23.57 -4.66
C CYS A 171 18.02 -23.54 -4.98
N SER A 172 18.49 -22.81 -6.00
CA SER A 172 19.92 -22.82 -6.39
C SER A 172 20.84 -22.27 -5.30
N ASN A 173 20.32 -21.34 -4.49
CA ASN A 173 20.99 -20.72 -3.36
C ASN A 173 20.56 -21.33 -2.00
N ALA A 174 19.68 -22.34 -2.01
CA ALA A 174 19.05 -22.86 -0.80
C ALA A 174 20.05 -23.58 0.12
N SER A 175 20.22 -23.03 1.32
CA SER A 175 20.71 -23.70 2.53
C SER A 175 19.74 -24.76 3.10
N GLY A 176 18.71 -25.16 2.34
CA GLY A 176 17.68 -26.08 2.84
C GLY A 176 16.92 -25.51 4.05
N ASP A 177 16.82 -24.19 4.15
CA ASP A 177 16.23 -23.46 5.28
C ASP A 177 14.83 -22.89 4.96
N ALA A 178 14.21 -22.23 5.95
CA ALA A 178 12.83 -21.76 5.84
C ALA A 178 12.62 -20.65 4.78
N SER A 179 13.67 -19.99 4.27
CA SER A 179 13.56 -18.95 3.24
C SER A 179 13.20 -19.55 1.87
N SER A 180 13.87 -20.64 1.49
CA SER A 180 13.57 -21.37 0.25
C SER A 180 12.18 -22.00 0.29
N VAL A 181 11.71 -22.40 1.47
CA VAL A 181 10.35 -22.93 1.69
C VAL A 181 9.32 -21.81 1.51
N SER A 182 9.53 -20.62 2.08
CA SER A 182 8.65 -19.46 1.90
C SER A 182 8.57 -19.02 0.44
N MET A 183 9.70 -18.95 -0.26
CA MET A 183 9.73 -18.57 -1.69
C MET A 183 9.01 -19.61 -2.56
N LEU A 184 9.18 -20.91 -2.29
CA LEU A 184 8.41 -21.96 -2.96
C LEU A 184 6.90 -21.80 -2.70
N ILE A 185 6.49 -21.49 -1.46
CA ILE A 185 5.08 -21.25 -1.12
C ILE A 185 4.54 -20.05 -1.90
N GLU A 186 5.29 -18.96 -1.99
CA GLU A 186 4.88 -17.73 -2.68
C GLU A 186 4.76 -17.91 -4.19
N VAL A 187 5.76 -18.50 -4.84
CA VAL A 187 5.70 -18.76 -6.30
C VAL A 187 4.58 -19.76 -6.62
N ILE A 188 4.42 -20.82 -5.81
CA ILE A 188 3.29 -21.76 -6.00
C ILE A 188 1.95 -21.05 -5.78
N ALA A 189 1.82 -20.16 -4.79
CA ALA A 189 0.60 -19.41 -4.53
C ALA A 189 0.28 -18.41 -5.66
N HIS A 190 1.30 -17.72 -6.20
CA HIS A 190 1.17 -16.81 -7.33
C HIS A 190 0.66 -17.53 -8.58
N GLU A 191 1.31 -18.63 -8.98
CA GLU A 191 0.87 -19.41 -10.14
C GLU A 191 -0.49 -20.05 -9.91
N THR A 192 -0.79 -20.49 -8.68
CA THR A 192 -2.15 -20.92 -8.31
C THR A 192 -3.15 -19.78 -8.50
N GLY A 193 -2.77 -18.52 -8.22
CA GLY A 193 -3.57 -17.34 -8.49
C GLY A 193 -4.03 -17.26 -9.95
N HIS A 194 -3.11 -17.41 -10.90
CA HIS A 194 -3.45 -17.43 -12.33
C HIS A 194 -4.47 -18.54 -12.66
N LEU A 195 -4.27 -19.77 -12.17
CA LEU A 195 -5.20 -20.89 -12.34
C LEU A 195 -6.56 -20.68 -11.65
N LEU A 196 -6.68 -19.69 -10.76
CA LEU A 196 -7.92 -19.29 -10.10
C LEU A 196 -8.55 -18.02 -10.70
N GLY A 197 -7.89 -17.41 -11.69
CA GLY A 197 -8.38 -16.23 -12.40
C GLY A 197 -7.84 -14.90 -11.89
N TYR A 198 -6.75 -14.90 -11.12
CA TYR A 198 -6.02 -13.69 -10.76
C TYR A 198 -5.09 -13.27 -11.91
N ALA A 199 -5.08 -11.97 -12.23
CA ALA A 199 -4.19 -11.37 -13.21
C ALA A 199 -3.44 -10.20 -12.59
N HIS A 200 -2.31 -9.83 -13.19
CA HIS A 200 -1.51 -8.69 -12.71
C HIS A 200 -2.25 -7.35 -12.87
N THR A 201 -2.00 -6.38 -11.97
CA THR A 201 -2.67 -5.07 -11.93
C THR A 201 -1.91 -3.96 -12.67
N GLY A 202 -2.53 -3.34 -13.70
CA GLY A 202 -2.01 -2.15 -14.39
C GLY A 202 -1.93 -2.23 -15.93
N PRO A 203 -1.95 -1.10 -16.68
CA PRO A 203 -1.72 -1.11 -18.12
C PRO A 203 -0.24 -1.40 -18.38
N GLY A 204 0.07 -2.66 -18.73
CA GLY A 204 1.45 -3.12 -18.89
C GLY A 204 1.98 -3.90 -17.69
N ALA A 205 1.12 -4.53 -16.89
CA ALA A 205 1.48 -5.35 -15.72
C ALA A 205 2.11 -6.71 -16.10
N GLY A 206 3.06 -6.65 -17.01
CA GLY A 206 3.94 -7.71 -17.49
C GLY A 206 4.82 -7.14 -18.62
N ALA A 207 4.27 -6.21 -19.41
CA ALA A 207 5.04 -5.43 -20.36
C ALA A 207 5.90 -4.38 -19.64
N ARG A 208 7.21 -4.65 -19.58
CA ARG A 208 8.25 -3.64 -19.37
C ARG A 208 7.93 -2.36 -20.15
N MET A 209 7.90 -1.21 -19.48
CA MET A 209 8.21 0.04 -20.16
C MET A 209 9.69 -0.04 -20.55
N GLY A 210 9.99 0.12 -21.84
CA GLY A 210 11.37 0.10 -22.34
C GLY A 210 11.81 -1.18 -23.06
N ASP A 211 10.94 -1.79 -23.88
CA ASP A 211 11.34 -2.45 -25.13
C ASP A 211 10.10 -2.97 -25.86
N ASP A 212 10.13 -2.97 -27.19
CA ASP A 212 9.04 -3.33 -28.10
C ASP A 212 8.70 -4.85 -28.09
N LEU A 213 8.84 -5.55 -26.96
CA LEU A 213 8.63 -7.01 -26.83
C LEU A 213 8.07 -7.43 -25.46
N ALA A 214 6.78 -7.19 -25.22
CA ALA A 214 6.01 -8.03 -24.31
C ALA A 214 6.01 -9.46 -24.88
N GLY A 215 6.75 -10.37 -24.25
CA GLY A 215 6.79 -11.78 -24.64
C GLY A 215 5.40 -12.41 -24.48
N PRO A 216 5.02 -13.43 -25.26
CA PRO A 216 3.67 -14.00 -25.19
C PRO A 216 3.34 -14.64 -23.84
N LEU A 217 4.33 -15.05 -23.04
CA LEU A 217 4.16 -15.74 -21.76
C LEU A 217 3.93 -14.81 -20.56
N ASP A 218 4.20 -13.53 -20.75
CA ASP A 218 4.23 -12.53 -19.71
C ASP A 218 2.94 -12.39 -18.88
N PRO A 219 1.72 -12.46 -19.45
CA PRO A 219 0.48 -12.36 -18.66
C PRO A 219 0.19 -13.54 -17.73
N VAL A 220 1.02 -14.59 -17.76
CA VAL A 220 0.82 -15.86 -17.03
C VAL A 220 2.12 -16.34 -16.36
N ALA A 221 3.08 -15.43 -16.18
CA ALA A 221 4.41 -15.76 -15.71
C ALA A 221 4.76 -15.05 -14.42
N HIS A 222 5.36 -15.79 -13.49
CA HIS A 222 6.22 -15.22 -12.46
C HIS A 222 7.66 -15.16 -12.99
N ALA A 223 8.09 -13.99 -13.47
CA ALA A 223 9.43 -13.80 -14.05
C ALA A 223 10.54 -13.87 -12.98
N THR A 224 11.71 -14.37 -13.36
CA THR A 224 12.96 -13.99 -12.69
C THR A 224 13.38 -12.61 -13.21
N GLY A 225 14.02 -11.80 -12.36
CA GLY A 225 14.83 -10.69 -12.87
C GLY A 225 15.85 -11.16 -13.92
N PRO A 226 16.37 -10.31 -14.85
CA PRO A 226 17.16 -10.75 -15.98
C PRO A 226 18.46 -11.49 -15.59
N ASP A 227 18.75 -12.55 -16.36
CA ASP A 227 20.05 -13.17 -16.65
C ASP A 227 20.81 -13.93 -15.54
N ASP A 228 20.37 -15.16 -15.28
CA ASP A 228 21.01 -16.23 -14.49
C ASP A 228 22.26 -16.86 -15.16
N ASN A 229 22.99 -16.14 -16.03
CA ASN A 229 24.22 -16.71 -16.59
C ASN A 229 25.37 -16.57 -15.59
N GLN A 230 25.45 -17.55 -14.67
CA GLN A 230 26.47 -17.77 -13.66
C GLN A 230 27.90 -17.69 -14.22
N THR A 231 28.45 -16.49 -14.38
CA THR A 231 29.89 -16.23 -14.31
C THR A 231 30.13 -14.76 -13.94
N ALA A 232 30.66 -14.55 -12.73
CA ALA A 232 30.86 -13.29 -11.98
C ALA A 232 29.61 -12.84 -11.19
N ALA A 233 29.80 -12.55 -9.90
CA ALA A 233 28.79 -11.91 -9.06
C ALA A 233 28.28 -10.63 -9.73
N GLN A 234 27.02 -10.61 -10.16
CA GLN A 234 26.39 -9.46 -10.79
C GLN A 234 25.56 -8.75 -9.70
N ASN A 235 26.05 -7.61 -9.25
CA ASN A 235 25.40 -6.75 -8.26
C ASN A 235 24.05 -6.24 -8.81
N ALA A 236 23.00 -6.24 -7.97
CA ALA A 236 21.78 -5.51 -8.27
C ALA A 236 22.03 -4.00 -8.30
N PRO A 237 21.32 -3.24 -9.16
CA PRO A 237 21.32 -1.78 -9.13
C PRO A 237 20.45 -1.28 -7.96
N THR A 238 20.79 -1.64 -6.71
CA THR A 238 19.96 -1.38 -5.52
C THR A 238 19.73 0.10 -5.27
N HIS A 239 20.77 0.93 -5.41
CA HIS A 239 20.63 2.38 -5.27
C HIS A 239 19.70 2.98 -6.33
N GLN A 240 19.84 2.57 -7.58
CA GLN A 240 18.97 3.03 -8.67
C GLN A 240 17.52 2.58 -8.44
N TRP A 241 17.34 1.36 -7.94
CA TRP A 241 16.03 0.82 -7.59
C TRP A 241 15.40 1.59 -6.44
N LEU A 242 16.10 1.81 -5.32
CA LEU A 242 15.61 2.60 -4.19
C LEU A 242 15.28 4.03 -4.61
N THR A 243 16.16 4.67 -5.38
CA THR A 243 15.96 6.00 -5.94
C THR A 243 14.67 6.07 -6.77
N TYR A 244 14.46 5.10 -7.66
CA TYR A 244 13.25 5.03 -8.48
C TYR A 244 11.98 4.81 -7.64
N ASN A 245 12.04 3.93 -6.63
CA ASN A 245 10.89 3.66 -5.77
C ASN A 245 10.57 4.82 -4.82
N GLY A 246 11.59 5.55 -4.34
CA GLY A 246 11.41 6.83 -3.64
C GLY A 246 10.74 7.88 -4.54
N TYR A 247 11.08 7.90 -5.83
CA TYR A 247 10.35 8.72 -6.81
C TYR A 247 8.89 8.28 -6.97
N LEU A 248 8.59 6.99 -7.08
CA LEU A 248 7.20 6.54 -7.18
C LEU A 248 6.38 6.90 -5.93
N PHE A 249 6.99 6.84 -4.74
CA PHE A 249 6.35 7.30 -3.50
C PHE A 249 6.14 8.83 -3.50
N TYR A 250 7.09 9.59 -4.04
CA TYR A 250 6.93 11.02 -4.25
C TYR A 250 5.79 11.34 -5.23
N ASP A 251 5.77 10.67 -6.39
CA ASP A 251 4.79 10.87 -7.47
C ASP A 251 3.35 10.53 -7.02
N SER A 252 3.20 9.55 -6.12
CA SER A 252 1.88 9.19 -5.58
C SER A 252 1.25 10.29 -4.73
N GLN A 253 2.06 11.24 -4.23
CA GLN A 253 1.58 12.38 -3.43
C GLN A 253 1.65 13.70 -4.20
N PHE A 254 2.62 13.84 -5.12
CA PHE A 254 2.86 15.06 -5.89
C PHE A 254 2.77 14.77 -7.39
N ALA A 255 1.67 15.19 -8.01
CA ALA A 255 1.43 14.96 -9.42
C ALA A 255 1.99 16.10 -10.30
N ASP A 256 2.25 15.80 -11.57
CA ASP A 256 2.63 16.73 -12.64
C ASP A 256 4.00 17.43 -12.50
N SER A 257 4.88 16.96 -11.59
CA SER A 257 6.25 17.48 -11.47
C SER A 257 7.10 17.20 -12.73
N GLU A 258 8.02 18.10 -13.10
CA GLU A 258 9.02 17.80 -14.14
C GLU A 258 9.98 16.66 -13.79
N LEU A 259 10.05 16.21 -12.53
CA LEU A 259 10.96 15.16 -12.10
C LEU A 259 10.79 13.88 -12.94
N GLU A 260 9.56 13.56 -13.35
CA GLU A 260 9.24 12.42 -14.21
C GLU A 260 10.12 12.40 -15.48
N ALA A 261 10.41 13.57 -16.05
CA ALA A 261 11.23 13.69 -17.26
C ALA A 261 12.74 13.50 -17.03
N TYR A 262 13.20 13.52 -15.77
CA TYR A 262 14.61 13.47 -15.39
C TYR A 262 14.96 12.36 -14.38
N ILE A 263 14.01 11.49 -14.03
CA ILE A 263 14.28 10.39 -13.09
C ILE A 263 15.22 9.33 -13.69
N GLY A 264 15.05 9.00 -14.98
CA GLY A 264 15.80 7.94 -15.68
C GLY A 264 15.10 6.57 -15.61
N ASP A 265 15.73 5.53 -16.16
CA ASP A 265 15.26 4.14 -16.04
C ASP A 265 16.32 3.28 -15.35
N TRP A 266 15.98 2.74 -14.19
CA TRP A 266 16.89 1.89 -13.41
C TRP A 266 17.17 0.55 -14.12
N ARG A 267 16.29 0.12 -15.03
CA ARG A 267 16.39 -1.16 -15.75
C ARG A 267 17.54 -1.18 -16.75
N ASP A 268 17.98 -0.02 -17.21
CA ASP A 268 19.11 0.12 -18.15
C ASP A 268 20.46 -0.34 -17.55
N TYR A 269 20.51 -0.60 -16.23
CA TYR A 269 21.73 -0.88 -15.49
C TYR A 269 21.90 -2.37 -15.08
N GLY A 270 21.00 -3.27 -15.49
CA GLY A 270 21.06 -4.71 -15.19
C GLY A 270 21.86 -5.57 -16.21
N SER A 271 22.64 -6.53 -15.72
CA SER A 271 23.39 -7.62 -16.43
C SER A 271 24.71 -7.29 -17.15
N ASN A 272 24.96 -6.04 -17.56
CA ASN A 272 26.28 -5.63 -18.09
C ASN A 272 26.51 -4.18 -17.69
N HIS A 273 27.64 -3.86 -17.03
CA HIS A 273 28.07 -2.50 -16.62
C HIS A 273 28.29 -1.53 -17.81
N HIS A 274 27.40 -1.52 -18.80
CA HIS A 274 27.49 -0.81 -20.05
C HIS A 274 26.10 -0.31 -20.45
N ARG A 275 25.69 0.82 -19.85
CA ARG A 275 25.65 2.13 -20.51
C ARG A 275 24.96 3.12 -19.54
N THR A 276 25.77 3.91 -18.85
CA THR A 276 25.42 5.33 -18.83
C THR A 276 25.30 5.75 -20.31
N ASN A 277 24.28 6.52 -20.67
CA ASN A 277 24.36 7.26 -21.94
C ASN A 277 25.62 8.17 -21.92
N GLY A 278 26.16 8.45 -20.72
CA GLY A 278 27.32 9.28 -20.44
C GLY A 278 27.00 10.75 -20.66
N ASP A 279 25.70 11.07 -20.65
CA ASP A 279 25.14 12.38 -20.92
C ASP A 279 24.92 13.15 -19.60
N ASN A 280 25.07 12.48 -18.44
CA ASN A 280 25.01 13.05 -17.08
C ASN A 280 23.73 13.86 -16.88
N ASN A 281 22.58 13.23 -17.12
CA ASN A 281 21.33 13.95 -17.37
C ASN A 281 20.12 13.50 -16.56
N ASP A 282 20.21 12.43 -15.78
CA ASP A 282 19.12 11.92 -14.95
C ASP A 282 19.57 11.46 -13.55
N VAL A 283 18.61 11.38 -12.63
CA VAL A 283 18.84 11.05 -11.21
C VAL A 283 19.40 9.64 -11.05
N ILE A 284 18.88 8.67 -11.78
CA ILE A 284 19.31 7.27 -11.69
C ILE A 284 20.76 7.08 -12.16
N GLU A 285 21.18 7.78 -13.22
CA GLU A 285 22.56 7.81 -13.68
C GLU A 285 23.49 8.38 -12.60
N GLY A 286 23.08 9.47 -11.93
CA GLY A 286 23.83 10.03 -10.81
C GLY A 286 23.95 9.09 -9.62
N ALA A 287 22.87 8.39 -9.28
CA ALA A 287 22.87 7.40 -8.21
C ALA A 287 23.76 6.18 -8.54
N PHE A 288 23.92 5.86 -9.83
CA PHE A 288 24.89 4.85 -10.29
C PHE A 288 26.33 5.35 -10.23
N ASP A 289 26.59 6.54 -10.74
CA ASP A 289 27.95 7.04 -10.89
C ASP A 289 28.64 7.31 -9.54
N GLU A 290 27.92 7.59 -8.46
CA GLU A 290 28.52 7.74 -7.12
C GLU A 290 29.29 6.48 -6.69
N ASP A 291 28.78 5.30 -7.05
CA ASP A 291 29.36 4.00 -6.68
C ASP A 291 30.55 3.56 -7.57
N VAL A 292 30.53 3.98 -8.85
CA VAL A 292 31.49 3.49 -9.87
C VAL A 292 32.54 4.52 -10.33
N SER A 293 32.35 5.81 -10.05
CA SER A 293 33.24 6.88 -10.53
C SER A 293 34.07 7.53 -9.39
N LYS A 294 35.36 7.82 -9.61
CA LYS A 294 36.17 8.72 -8.74
C LYS A 294 37.11 9.60 -9.57
N PRO A 295 37.65 10.73 -9.03
CA PRO A 295 37.06 11.74 -8.17
C PRO A 295 37.00 13.12 -8.85
N ILE A 296 36.02 13.96 -8.48
CA ILE A 296 35.94 15.37 -8.91
C ILE A 296 36.97 16.20 -8.13
N PHE A 297 38.15 16.39 -8.72
CA PHE A 297 38.95 17.60 -8.51
C PHE A 297 39.52 18.03 -9.85
N TYR A 298 38.82 18.92 -10.57
CA TYR A 298 39.34 20.14 -11.21
C TYR A 298 38.35 20.65 -12.27
N PRO A 299 37.96 21.94 -12.23
CA PRO A 299 37.09 22.50 -13.25
C PRO A 299 37.92 22.99 -14.45
N PHE A 300 37.48 22.58 -15.64
CA PHE A 300 37.77 23.11 -16.99
C PHE A 300 39.00 22.63 -17.80
N GLU A 301 38.65 22.40 -19.07
CA GLU A 301 39.41 22.38 -20.34
C GLU A 301 40.17 21.11 -20.76
N ASP A 302 39.59 20.51 -21.82
CA ASP A 302 40.19 19.66 -22.84
C ASP A 302 40.75 18.27 -22.46
N GLY A 303 39.94 17.25 -22.75
CA GLY A 303 40.37 16.05 -23.46
C GLY A 303 40.97 14.90 -22.64
N PHE A 304 40.25 13.78 -22.63
CA PHE A 304 40.81 12.42 -22.74
C PHE A 304 42.15 12.15 -22.03
N HIS A 305 42.26 12.24 -20.71
CA HIS A 305 43.38 11.60 -20.00
C HIS A 305 42.99 11.14 -18.60
N TRP A 306 43.14 9.82 -18.39
CA TRP A 306 43.31 9.19 -17.08
C TRP A 306 44.50 9.83 -16.38
N ASP A 307 44.29 10.66 -15.36
CA ASP A 307 45.37 11.11 -14.50
C ASP A 307 45.03 10.90 -13.02
N ILE A 308 45.88 10.08 -12.41
CA ILE A 308 45.89 9.57 -11.05
C ILE A 308 46.24 10.72 -10.10
N ALA A 309 45.40 10.99 -9.10
CA ALA A 309 45.72 11.89 -8.00
C ALA A 309 46.94 11.34 -7.21
N PRO A 310 47.74 12.21 -6.55
CA PRO A 310 49.05 11.84 -6.05
C PRO A 310 48.93 10.86 -4.88
N GLN A 311 49.25 9.60 -5.18
CA GLN A 311 49.54 8.49 -4.27
C GLN A 311 49.53 8.90 -2.80
N ASN A 312 48.40 8.64 -2.12
CA ASN A 312 48.43 8.24 -0.72
C ASN A 312 49.61 7.27 -0.54
N PRO A 313 50.52 7.45 0.44
CA PRO A 313 51.70 6.60 0.60
C PRO A 313 51.41 5.10 0.79
N LEU A 314 50.14 4.72 0.92
CA LEU A 314 49.63 3.35 1.03
C LEU A 314 49.06 2.77 -0.28
N GLY A 315 48.91 3.56 -1.34
CA GLY A 315 48.61 3.06 -2.69
C GLY A 315 47.24 2.41 -2.90
N GLN A 316 46.20 2.82 -2.17
CA GLN A 316 44.82 2.41 -2.42
C GLN A 316 43.91 3.65 -2.38
N ASP A 317 43.46 4.11 -3.55
CA ASP A 317 42.31 5.03 -3.67
C ASP A 317 41.06 4.14 -3.74
N VAL A 318 40.30 4.00 -2.65
CA VAL A 318 39.10 3.13 -2.57
C VAL A 318 37.85 4.00 -2.44
N ALA A 319 36.91 3.87 -3.40
CA ALA A 319 35.60 4.56 -3.50
C ALA A 319 34.86 4.62 -2.17
N TYR A 320 34.67 3.44 -1.62
CA TYR A 320 34.01 3.10 -0.39
C TYR A 320 34.18 4.07 0.81
N TYR A 321 35.38 4.60 1.11
CA TYR A 321 35.56 5.44 2.31
C TYR A 321 34.83 6.78 2.31
N GLN A 322 34.31 7.19 1.16
CA GLN A 322 33.54 8.42 0.97
C GLN A 322 32.04 8.26 1.30
N HIS A 323 31.58 7.01 1.43
CA HIS A 323 30.20 6.61 1.70
C HIS A 323 29.96 6.43 3.21
N LEU A 324 31.05 6.40 4.00
CA LEU A 324 31.03 6.25 5.44
C LEU A 324 30.78 7.57 6.18
N VAL A 325 30.15 7.46 7.34
CA VAL A 325 30.00 8.54 8.31
C VAL A 325 30.23 8.02 9.73
N ALA A 326 30.77 8.85 10.62
CA ALA A 326 30.68 8.57 12.05
C ALA A 326 29.30 9.01 12.56
N GLY A 327 28.45 8.04 12.87
CA GLY A 327 27.22 8.23 13.65
C GLY A 327 27.47 8.96 14.97
N GLY A 328 26.40 9.47 15.58
CA GLY A 328 26.40 10.13 16.88
C GLY A 328 25.68 11.48 16.92
N ASP A 329 25.35 11.91 18.14
CA ASP A 329 24.51 13.09 18.44
C ASP A 329 25.15 14.47 18.14
N GLY A 330 26.28 14.51 17.44
CA GLY A 330 27.15 15.68 17.37
C GLY A 330 27.71 16.03 15.98
N ALA A 331 28.92 16.59 15.97
CA ALA A 331 29.61 17.05 14.75
C ALA A 331 30.43 15.94 14.07
N GLU A 332 30.38 14.74 14.63
CA GLU A 332 31.05 13.53 14.19
C GLU A 332 30.62 13.13 12.77
N ILE A 333 29.39 13.47 12.37
CA ILE A 333 28.89 13.21 11.01
C ILE A 333 29.70 13.89 9.89
N TYR A 334 30.55 14.88 10.21
CA TYR A 334 31.44 15.54 9.26
C TYR A 334 32.84 14.90 9.21
N ILE A 335 33.09 13.88 10.02
CA ILE A 335 34.37 13.18 10.09
C ILE A 335 34.31 11.99 9.14
N GLY A 336 35.00 12.10 8.00
CA GLY A 336 35.15 10.98 7.08
C GLY A 336 36.26 10.01 7.49
N TRP A 337 36.24 8.82 6.89
CA TRP A 337 37.19 7.74 7.19
C TRP A 337 38.43 7.80 6.29
N GLY A 338 39.57 7.30 6.78
CA GLY A 338 40.77 7.12 5.96
C GLY A 338 41.40 8.40 5.37
N GLY A 339 40.95 9.60 5.78
CA GLY A 339 41.36 10.89 5.22
C GLY A 339 40.50 11.39 4.06
N HIS A 340 39.34 10.76 3.82
CA HIS A 340 38.32 11.20 2.87
C HIS A 340 37.25 12.07 3.55
N ASP A 341 36.44 12.76 2.74
CA ASP A 341 35.24 13.48 3.21
C ASP A 341 34.15 12.46 3.56
N SER A 342 33.34 12.74 4.60
CA SER A 342 32.19 11.89 4.96
C SER A 342 31.07 11.98 3.92
N ALA A 343 30.18 10.98 3.88
CA ALA A 343 28.98 10.98 3.04
C ALA A 343 28.18 12.29 3.17
N VAL A 344 28.01 12.78 4.40
CA VAL A 344 27.35 14.07 4.69
C VAL A 344 28.08 15.25 4.05
N THR A 345 29.41 15.29 4.15
CA THR A 345 30.22 16.37 3.57
C THR A 345 30.13 16.38 2.05
N GLN A 346 30.10 15.20 1.44
CA GLN A 346 29.92 15.04 0.00
C GLN A 346 28.52 15.47 -0.46
N ALA A 347 27.46 15.00 0.19
CA ALA A 347 26.08 15.36 -0.11
C ALA A 347 25.87 16.89 -0.03
N ILE A 348 26.40 17.54 1.02
CA ILE A 348 26.37 19.01 1.14
C ILE A 348 27.12 19.68 0.00
N THR A 349 28.24 19.11 -0.44
CA THR A 349 29.03 19.66 -1.56
C THR A 349 28.24 19.56 -2.87
N TYR A 350 27.65 18.39 -3.17
CA TYR A 350 26.79 18.19 -4.34
C TYR A 350 25.61 19.16 -4.32
N TRP A 351 24.93 19.29 -3.18
CA TRP A 351 23.78 20.18 -3.01
C TRP A 351 24.12 21.65 -3.25
N THR A 352 25.15 22.14 -2.57
CA THR A 352 25.48 23.58 -2.54
C THR A 352 26.28 24.05 -3.75
N SER A 353 27.05 23.17 -4.37
CA SER A 353 27.93 23.52 -5.48
C SER A 353 27.38 23.12 -6.84
N TYR A 354 26.46 22.15 -6.90
CA TYR A 354 26.01 21.57 -8.16
C TYR A 354 24.49 21.52 -8.29
N ALA A 355 23.77 20.70 -7.50
CA ALA A 355 22.33 20.51 -7.67
C ALA A 355 21.56 21.84 -7.66
N LEU A 356 21.62 22.62 -6.58
CA LEU A 356 20.87 23.89 -6.53
C LEU A 356 21.37 24.95 -7.54
N PRO A 357 22.69 25.26 -7.66
CA PRO A 357 23.13 26.37 -8.50
C PRO A 357 23.03 26.10 -10.00
N ILE A 358 23.10 24.84 -10.43
CA ILE A 358 23.10 24.47 -11.85
C ILE A 358 21.69 24.44 -12.42
N TYR A 359 20.69 24.10 -11.59
CA TYR A 359 19.30 23.91 -11.99
C TYR A 359 18.79 24.96 -13.00
N ALA A 360 18.92 26.25 -12.67
CA ALA A 360 18.43 27.34 -13.52
C ALA A 360 19.07 27.44 -14.91
N THR A 361 20.19 26.76 -15.15
CA THR A 361 20.93 26.76 -16.42
C THR A 361 20.99 25.40 -17.11
N ASN A 362 20.92 24.31 -16.35
CA ASN A 362 20.98 22.95 -16.85
C ASN A 362 20.27 21.98 -15.89
N PRO A 363 18.92 21.87 -15.96
CA PRO A 363 18.15 20.98 -15.10
C PRO A 363 18.61 19.52 -15.16
N ALA A 364 18.91 18.99 -16.34
CA ALA A 364 19.41 17.63 -16.53
C ALA A 364 20.65 17.33 -15.66
N LEU A 365 21.68 18.18 -15.75
CA LEU A 365 22.89 18.00 -14.94
C LEU A 365 22.63 18.24 -13.44
N SER A 366 21.67 19.10 -13.09
CA SER A 366 21.24 19.28 -11.71
C SER A 366 20.63 18.00 -11.14
N TYR A 367 19.73 17.34 -11.87
CA TYR A 367 19.09 16.09 -11.47
C TYR A 367 20.11 14.95 -11.38
N TYR A 368 21.10 14.89 -12.27
CA TYR A 368 22.24 14.00 -12.13
C TYR A 368 22.96 14.17 -10.77
N TYR A 369 23.28 15.40 -10.37
CA TYR A 369 23.87 15.64 -9.05
C TYR A 369 22.91 15.39 -7.88
N LEU A 370 21.59 15.50 -8.10
CA LEU A 370 20.59 15.09 -7.12
C LEU A 370 20.61 13.56 -6.92
N GLY A 371 20.88 12.79 -7.97
CA GLY A 371 21.12 11.35 -7.93
C GLY A 371 22.30 10.94 -7.04
N HIS A 372 23.42 11.64 -7.15
CA HIS A 372 24.56 11.42 -6.24
C HIS A 372 24.18 11.65 -4.76
N ILE A 373 23.29 12.60 -4.48
CA ILE A 373 22.81 12.87 -3.11
C ILE A 373 21.83 11.78 -2.66
N ALA A 374 20.95 11.30 -3.55
CA ALA A 374 20.05 10.19 -3.27
C ALA A 374 20.84 8.92 -2.89
N HIS A 375 21.88 8.58 -3.66
CA HIS A 375 22.80 7.49 -3.34
C HIS A 375 23.39 7.64 -1.93
N LEU A 376 23.95 8.81 -1.62
CA LEU A 376 24.54 9.05 -0.30
C LEU A 376 23.51 9.00 0.83
N ILE A 377 22.24 9.35 0.59
CA ILE A 377 21.16 9.17 1.58
C ILE A 377 20.87 7.69 1.80
N GLU A 378 20.84 6.89 0.73
CA GLU A 378 20.64 5.45 0.80
C GLU A 378 21.79 4.76 1.55
N ASP A 379 23.04 5.19 1.36
CA ASP A 379 24.18 4.74 2.17
C ASP A 379 23.99 5.03 3.67
N LEU A 380 23.38 6.16 4.02
CA LEU A 380 23.05 6.49 5.42
C LEU A 380 21.93 5.61 6.00
N THR A 381 21.31 4.74 5.19
CA THR A 381 20.40 3.68 5.66
C THR A 381 21.09 2.34 5.85
N VAL A 382 22.39 2.24 5.59
CA VAL A 382 23.20 1.05 5.84
C VAL A 382 23.85 1.17 7.22
N PRO A 383 23.54 0.29 8.19
CA PRO A 383 24.11 0.36 9.53
C PRO A 383 25.64 0.37 9.54
N ALA A 384 26.30 -0.46 8.73
CA ALA A 384 27.76 -0.44 8.63
C ALA A 384 28.32 0.93 8.20
N HIS A 385 27.65 1.64 7.30
CA HIS A 385 28.13 2.93 6.81
C HIS A 385 28.02 4.02 7.88
N VAL A 386 26.95 3.98 8.68
CA VAL A 386 26.72 4.91 9.80
C VAL A 386 27.64 4.64 10.99
N HIS A 387 28.11 3.41 11.16
CA HIS A 387 29.04 3.05 12.24
C HIS A 387 30.53 3.11 11.84
N ASN A 388 30.86 3.65 10.66
CA ASN A 388 32.21 3.57 10.05
C ASN A 388 32.77 2.14 10.04
N ASP A 389 31.92 1.16 9.81
CA ASP A 389 32.33 -0.23 9.81
C ASP A 389 32.95 -0.59 8.45
N GLU A 390 34.28 -0.68 8.43
CA GLU A 390 35.00 -0.94 7.19
C GLU A 390 34.90 -2.42 6.80
N HIS A 391 34.18 -2.69 5.71
CA HIS A 391 34.13 -4.02 5.11
C HIS A 391 34.77 -4.01 3.69
N PRO A 392 35.77 -4.89 3.42
CA PRO A 392 36.48 -4.93 2.13
C PRO A 392 35.66 -5.53 0.98
N PHE A 393 34.48 -6.09 1.28
CA PHE A 393 33.41 -6.55 0.39
C PHE A 393 32.09 -6.07 1.00
N ARG A 394 30.95 -6.11 0.29
CA ARG A 394 29.63 -5.77 0.85
C ARG A 394 29.42 -6.41 2.22
N ASP A 395 28.84 -5.69 3.18
CA ASP A 395 28.42 -6.30 4.44
C ASP A 395 27.30 -7.33 4.18
N ALA A 396 26.94 -8.13 5.20
CA ALA A 396 25.92 -9.16 5.01
C ALA A 396 24.53 -8.57 4.64
N TYR A 397 24.24 -7.35 5.08
CA TYR A 397 23.01 -6.65 4.78
C TYR A 397 22.97 -6.24 3.31
N GLU A 398 23.93 -5.42 2.86
CA GLU A 398 24.16 -5.00 1.47
C GLU A 398 24.31 -6.17 0.51
N TYR A 399 24.94 -7.27 0.94
CA TYR A 399 25.04 -8.47 0.12
C TYR A 399 23.66 -9.07 -0.09
N THR A 400 22.87 -9.22 0.96
CA THR A 400 21.54 -9.85 0.91
C THR A 400 20.53 -8.97 0.17
N VAL A 401 20.43 -7.68 0.49
CA VAL A 401 19.52 -6.75 -0.21
C VAL A 401 20.02 -6.41 -1.61
N GLY A 402 21.33 -6.56 -1.84
CA GLY A 402 21.98 -6.27 -3.11
C GLY A 402 22.04 -7.44 -4.10
N GLU A 403 21.47 -8.60 -3.75
CA GLU A 403 21.15 -9.66 -4.71
C GLU A 403 19.96 -9.25 -5.58
N TYR A 404 20.07 -9.50 -6.88
CA TYR A 404 19.12 -9.01 -7.90
C TYR A 404 17.68 -9.44 -7.61
N SER A 405 17.44 -10.63 -7.06
CA SER A 405 16.10 -11.10 -6.70
C SER A 405 15.51 -10.47 -5.44
N ASN A 406 16.36 -9.93 -4.55
CA ASN A 406 15.95 -9.61 -3.19
C ASN A 406 15.48 -8.16 -3.08
N CYS A 407 16.16 -7.18 -3.69
CA CYS A 407 15.75 -5.77 -3.60
C CYS A 407 14.32 -5.51 -4.13
N PHE A 408 13.84 -6.32 -5.08
CA PHE A 408 12.49 -6.19 -5.63
C PHE A 408 11.38 -6.56 -4.65
N LEU A 409 11.69 -7.31 -3.59
CA LEU A 409 10.70 -7.64 -2.58
C LEU A 409 10.16 -6.39 -1.86
N TRP A 410 10.91 -5.28 -1.88
CA TRP A 410 10.59 -4.02 -1.17
C TRP A 410 10.10 -2.87 -2.08
N GLY A 411 9.84 -3.08 -3.38
CA GLY A 411 9.43 -2.01 -4.30
C GLY A 411 8.10 -1.28 -4.01
N TYR A 412 8.05 0.05 -4.10
CA TYR A 412 6.84 0.83 -3.86
C TYR A 412 5.73 0.51 -4.88
N GLY A 413 4.50 0.30 -4.39
CA GLY A 413 3.31 0.02 -5.21
C GLY A 413 3.15 -1.43 -5.69
N ASP A 414 4.20 -2.25 -5.60
CA ASP A 414 4.20 -3.68 -5.97
C ASP A 414 5.18 -4.49 -5.09
N SER A 415 5.18 -4.22 -3.79
CA SER A 415 6.08 -4.87 -2.82
C SER A 415 5.41 -6.04 -2.12
N MET A 416 6.24 -7.06 -1.84
CA MET A 416 5.90 -8.23 -1.03
C MET A 416 6.22 -8.01 0.47
N ARG A 417 6.74 -6.82 0.82
CA ARG A 417 7.31 -6.45 2.11
C ARG A 417 6.82 -5.07 2.56
N THR A 418 7.40 -4.53 3.64
CA THR A 418 7.07 -3.19 4.12
C THR A 418 7.32 -2.14 3.03
N GLN A 419 6.44 -1.14 2.96
CA GLN A 419 6.52 -0.03 2.03
C GLN A 419 6.53 1.30 2.78
N PRO A 420 7.03 2.38 2.16
CA PRO A 420 6.83 3.75 2.62
C PRO A 420 5.36 4.04 2.94
N GLU A 421 5.09 4.74 4.04
CA GLU A 421 3.73 5.10 4.44
C GLU A 421 3.60 6.56 4.89
N GLY A 422 2.36 7.07 4.91
CA GLY A 422 2.07 8.42 5.40
C GLY A 422 2.42 9.54 4.41
N GLN A 423 2.38 10.78 4.90
CA GLN A 423 2.67 11.98 4.11
C GLN A 423 4.18 12.22 4.08
N ILE A 424 4.74 12.55 2.92
CA ILE A 424 6.15 12.94 2.82
C ILE A 424 6.37 14.26 3.56
N GLU A 425 7.03 14.19 4.71
CA GLU A 425 7.35 15.36 5.52
C GLU A 425 8.37 16.25 4.80
N MET A 426 8.24 17.58 5.00
CA MET A 426 9.20 18.55 4.46
C MET A 426 10.37 18.70 5.42
N PRO A 427 11.60 18.31 5.04
CA PRO A 427 12.77 18.54 5.88
C PRO A 427 13.05 20.04 6.07
N GLY A 428 13.63 20.40 7.21
CA GLY A 428 14.01 21.80 7.47
C GLY A 428 15.15 22.30 6.57
N ASP A 429 16.14 21.44 6.32
CA ASP A 429 17.25 21.61 5.38
C ASP A 429 17.90 20.23 5.10
N LEU A 430 18.87 20.19 4.18
CA LEU A 430 19.53 18.93 3.81
C LEU A 430 20.27 18.30 4.99
N VAL A 431 20.88 19.11 5.86
CA VAL A 431 21.62 18.59 7.02
C VAL A 431 20.66 17.92 8.01
N SER A 432 19.48 18.47 8.18
CA SER A 432 18.43 17.90 9.03
C SER A 432 17.91 16.58 8.47
N LEU A 433 17.71 16.50 7.15
CA LEU A 433 17.36 15.24 6.46
C LEU A 433 18.43 14.17 6.70
N LEU A 434 19.70 14.47 6.36
CA LEU A 434 20.81 13.53 6.53
C LEU A 434 20.98 13.08 8.00
N ARG A 435 20.79 13.98 8.96
CA ARG A 435 20.85 13.66 10.39
C ARG A 435 19.72 12.76 10.83
N GLU A 436 18.50 13.04 10.39
CA GLU A 436 17.36 12.19 10.70
C GLU A 436 17.54 10.79 10.13
N THR A 437 18.09 10.67 8.92
CA THR A 437 18.46 9.38 8.33
C THR A 437 19.50 8.66 9.18
N ILE A 438 20.59 9.34 9.58
CA ILE A 438 21.65 8.78 10.43
C ILE A 438 21.11 8.33 11.79
N ASP A 439 20.42 9.21 12.50
CA ASP A 439 19.90 8.96 13.85
C ASP A 439 18.92 7.77 13.85
N TYR A 440 18.17 7.59 12.76
CA TYR A 440 17.27 6.45 12.56
C TYR A 440 18.04 5.13 12.39
N THR A 441 19.04 5.14 11.51
CA THR A 441 19.85 3.95 11.16
C THR A 441 20.80 3.54 12.29
N GLU A 442 21.35 4.51 13.03
CA GLU A 442 22.29 4.27 14.14
C GLU A 442 21.70 3.42 15.27
N GLU A 443 20.35 3.34 15.38
CA GLU A 443 19.68 2.44 16.31
C GLU A 443 19.96 0.95 16.03
N TYR A 444 20.39 0.61 14.80
CA TYR A 444 20.71 -0.75 14.39
C TYR A 444 22.22 -1.05 14.50
N PRO A 445 22.60 -2.29 14.89
CA PRO A 445 24.00 -2.71 14.98
C PRO A 445 24.61 -2.98 13.58
N SER A 446 25.92 -2.72 13.40
CA SER A 446 26.65 -3.01 12.15
C SER A 446 27.10 -4.47 12.04
N ASP A 447 27.97 -4.99 12.93
CA ASP A 447 28.24 -6.44 13.11
C ASP A 447 29.10 -6.82 14.34
N GLY A 448 29.37 -5.90 15.26
CA GLY A 448 30.07 -6.21 16.52
C GLY A 448 31.57 -6.52 16.40
N ALA A 449 32.21 -6.40 15.22
CA ALA A 449 33.62 -6.75 15.05
C ALA A 449 34.63 -5.72 15.61
N ASN A 450 34.23 -4.47 15.90
CA ASN A 450 35.19 -3.40 16.24
C ASN A 450 34.81 -2.42 17.38
N GLY A 451 33.80 -2.72 18.19
CA GLY A 451 33.78 -2.26 19.59
C GLY A 451 32.91 -1.06 19.95
N GLU A 452 31.71 -0.95 19.37
CA GLU A 452 30.59 -0.30 20.05
C GLU A 452 30.18 -1.19 21.25
N ASP A 453 30.80 -0.99 22.41
CA ASP A 453 30.41 -1.67 23.67
C ASP A 453 28.98 -1.22 24.05
N GLU A 454 27.96 -2.04 23.70
CA GLU A 454 26.64 -2.34 24.33
C GLU A 454 25.85 -1.29 25.16
N LEU A 455 26.33 -0.07 25.38
CA LEU A 455 25.91 0.79 26.50
C LEU A 455 25.43 2.19 26.13
N ASP A 456 25.55 2.63 24.88
CA ASP A 456 25.16 4.00 24.49
C ASP A 456 24.27 4.10 23.23
N ILE A 457 23.86 3.01 22.57
CA ILE A 457 22.89 3.09 21.44
C ILE A 457 21.50 3.43 21.99
N PRO A 458 20.91 4.59 21.65
CA PRO A 458 19.60 4.97 22.16
C PRO A 458 18.50 4.19 21.45
N ASN A 459 17.90 3.18 22.09
CA ASN A 459 16.65 2.59 21.59
C ASN A 459 15.50 3.57 21.91
N THR A 460 15.04 4.30 20.89
CA THR A 460 13.97 5.29 21.05
C THR A 460 12.57 4.66 21.08
N GLY A 461 12.48 3.35 20.82
CA GLY A 461 11.24 2.58 20.72
C GLY A 461 10.46 2.83 19.44
N ARG A 462 11.05 3.53 18.46
CA ARG A 462 10.46 3.74 17.13
C ARG A 462 10.58 2.50 16.25
N HIS A 463 11.65 1.72 16.42
CA HIS A 463 11.99 0.56 15.60
C HIS A 463 12.02 -0.74 16.42
N ARG A 464 12.46 -1.84 15.80
CA ARG A 464 12.62 -3.15 16.46
C ARG A 464 14.09 -3.61 16.55
N PRO A 465 15.05 -2.76 17.01
CA PRO A 465 16.46 -3.14 17.08
C PRO A 465 16.70 -4.33 18.02
N ASP A 466 15.88 -4.46 19.07
CA ASP A 466 15.90 -5.61 20.00
C ASP A 466 15.54 -6.96 19.33
N LEU A 467 14.95 -6.96 18.12
CA LEU A 467 14.64 -8.18 17.36
C LEU A 467 15.73 -8.53 16.34
N VAL A 468 16.59 -7.57 15.99
CA VAL A 468 17.79 -7.76 15.16
C VAL A 468 18.98 -8.22 16.02
N TRP A 469 18.93 -7.92 17.33
CA TRP A 469 19.93 -8.33 18.31
C TRP A 469 19.33 -9.27 19.36
N GLY A 470 19.36 -10.58 19.07
CA GLY A 470 18.96 -11.65 19.99
C GLY A 470 19.91 -11.88 21.18
N ALA A 471 19.72 -12.99 21.91
CA ALA A 471 20.56 -13.38 23.05
C ALA A 471 21.97 -13.90 22.66
N ASP A 472 22.24 -13.97 21.37
CA ASP A 472 23.43 -14.51 20.70
C ASP A 472 24.27 -13.47 19.95
N GLY A 473 23.81 -12.22 19.85
CA GLY A 473 24.47 -11.11 19.14
C GLY A 473 24.22 -11.14 17.62
N PHE A 474 24.40 -10.01 16.92
CA PHE A 474 24.32 -9.96 15.46
C PHE A 474 25.42 -10.85 14.87
N THR A 475 25.01 -11.90 14.17
CA THR A 475 25.93 -12.91 13.61
C THR A 475 26.33 -12.62 12.16
N GLY A 476 25.95 -11.44 11.64
CA GLY A 476 26.06 -11.04 10.24
C GLY A 476 27.48 -10.77 9.71
N ASP A 477 28.48 -11.57 10.09
CA ASP A 477 29.82 -11.53 9.50
C ASP A 477 29.91 -12.24 8.12
N GLY A 478 28.76 -12.67 7.59
CA GLY A 478 28.65 -13.41 6.33
C GLY A 478 29.31 -14.80 6.35
N ALA A 479 29.89 -15.25 7.47
CA ALA A 479 30.52 -16.57 7.60
C ALA A 479 29.54 -17.64 8.12
N ASP A 480 28.53 -17.24 8.88
CA ASP A 480 27.47 -18.11 9.41
C ASP A 480 26.08 -17.64 8.93
N LEU A 481 25.78 -17.79 7.63
CA LEU A 481 24.42 -17.67 7.08
C LEU A 481 23.52 -18.80 7.62
N ASN A 482 23.06 -18.63 8.85
CA ASN A 482 22.06 -19.49 9.47
C ASN A 482 20.68 -18.80 9.39
N LEU A 483 19.60 -19.56 9.64
CA LEU A 483 18.22 -19.06 9.54
C LEU A 483 17.93 -17.86 10.47
N SER A 484 18.67 -17.70 11.57
CA SER A 484 18.57 -16.54 12.46
C SER A 484 19.08 -15.25 11.79
N SER A 485 20.24 -15.29 11.13
CA SER A 485 20.82 -14.10 10.47
C SER A 485 19.98 -13.58 9.30
N TYR A 486 19.32 -14.47 8.54
CA TYR A 486 18.41 -14.06 7.45
C TYR A 486 17.14 -13.38 7.98
N ASN A 487 16.61 -13.82 9.13
CA ASN A 487 15.47 -13.16 9.76
C ASN A 487 15.85 -11.76 10.28
N GLU A 488 17.04 -11.59 10.85
CA GLU A 488 17.55 -10.30 11.34
C GLU A 488 17.76 -9.32 10.19
N ILE A 489 18.38 -9.75 9.09
CA ILE A 489 18.58 -8.94 7.87
C ILE A 489 17.25 -8.58 7.21
N THR A 490 16.28 -9.50 7.20
CA THR A 490 14.94 -9.22 6.68
C THR A 490 14.21 -8.18 7.53
N ILE A 491 14.34 -8.22 8.85
CA ILE A 491 13.78 -7.20 9.75
C ILE A 491 14.43 -5.83 9.50
N LEU A 492 15.76 -5.80 9.31
CA LEU A 492 16.46 -4.58 8.91
C LEU A 492 15.96 -4.04 7.57
N ALA A 493 15.83 -4.91 6.56
CA ALA A 493 15.38 -4.51 5.22
C ALA A 493 13.91 -4.05 5.21
N ASP A 494 13.03 -4.71 5.98
CA ASP A 494 11.63 -4.31 6.18
C ASP A 494 11.50 -2.92 6.83
N ASP A 495 12.53 -2.40 7.47
CA ASP A 495 12.51 -1.06 8.05
C ASP A 495 13.28 -0.06 7.16
N LEU A 496 14.54 -0.36 6.89
CA LEU A 496 15.50 0.55 6.27
C LEU A 496 15.29 0.73 4.76
N MET A 497 14.73 -0.25 4.04
CA MET A 497 14.44 -0.08 2.59
C MET A 497 13.25 0.86 2.38
N ALA A 498 12.19 0.72 3.16
CA ALA A 498 11.06 1.65 3.14
C ALA A 498 11.52 3.04 3.60
N TRP A 499 12.31 3.11 4.67
CA TRP A 499 12.88 4.36 5.14
C TRP A 499 13.75 5.06 4.09
N ALA A 500 14.63 4.34 3.38
CA ALA A 500 15.43 4.90 2.30
C ALA A 500 14.58 5.59 1.23
N MET A 501 13.49 4.94 0.79
CA MET A 501 12.55 5.50 -0.18
C MET A 501 11.85 6.76 0.36
N GLU A 502 11.47 6.78 1.64
CA GLU A 502 10.90 7.97 2.30
C GLU A 502 11.91 9.14 2.31
N GLN A 503 13.18 8.87 2.64
CA GLN A 503 14.22 9.90 2.69
C GLN A 503 14.58 10.43 1.30
N VAL A 504 14.58 9.57 0.28
CA VAL A 504 14.75 9.98 -1.12
C VAL A 504 13.57 10.85 -1.57
N ALA A 505 12.33 10.47 -1.25
CA ALA A 505 11.16 11.29 -1.56
C ALA A 505 11.22 12.67 -0.85
N ALA A 506 11.68 12.69 0.40
CA ALA A 506 11.89 13.92 1.16
C ALA A 506 13.01 14.80 0.57
N LEU A 507 14.06 14.20 -0.01
CA LEU A 507 15.09 14.92 -0.77
C LEU A 507 14.49 15.66 -1.97
N PHE A 508 13.65 14.99 -2.77
CA PHE A 508 13.00 15.61 -3.92
C PHE A 508 12.11 16.78 -3.49
N ARG A 509 11.29 16.55 -2.45
CA ARG A 509 10.44 17.59 -1.87
C ARG A 509 11.27 18.80 -1.39
N LEU A 510 12.37 18.56 -0.67
CA LEU A 510 13.27 19.61 -0.21
C LEU A 510 13.92 20.36 -1.38
N PHE A 511 14.34 19.65 -2.44
CA PHE A 511 14.95 20.25 -3.61
C PHE A 511 14.02 21.28 -4.26
N TYR A 512 12.78 20.89 -4.50
CA TYR A 512 11.78 21.81 -5.05
C TYR A 512 11.45 22.98 -4.13
N SER A 513 11.46 22.77 -2.81
CA SER A 513 11.35 23.85 -1.83
C SER A 513 12.40 24.95 -1.98
N GLN A 514 13.55 24.67 -2.61
CA GLN A 514 14.61 25.64 -2.82
C GLN A 514 14.57 26.31 -4.20
N ILE A 515 14.04 25.62 -5.22
CA ILE A 515 14.10 26.08 -6.60
C ILE A 515 12.77 26.62 -7.14
N ASP A 516 11.64 26.13 -6.62
CA ASP A 516 10.32 26.61 -6.99
C ASP A 516 9.87 27.79 -6.14
N THR A 517 9.37 28.82 -6.81
CA THR A 517 8.87 30.05 -6.19
C THR A 517 7.49 30.45 -6.72
N THR A 518 6.88 29.60 -7.54
CA THR A 518 5.59 29.84 -8.18
C THR A 518 4.54 28.95 -7.57
N ALA A 519 3.34 29.49 -7.38
CA ALA A 519 2.22 28.68 -6.90
C ALA A 519 1.59 27.89 -8.05
N PRO A 520 1.00 26.70 -7.79
CA PRO A 520 0.35 25.90 -8.80
C PRO A 520 -0.83 26.64 -9.43
N ASP A 521 -1.04 26.43 -10.73
CA ASP A 521 -2.15 27.02 -11.47
C ASP A 521 -3.42 26.19 -11.27
N VAL A 522 -4.42 26.75 -10.60
CA VAL A 522 -5.63 26.01 -10.22
C VAL A 522 -6.85 26.32 -11.11
N GLY A 523 -7.37 25.28 -11.76
CA GLY A 523 -8.53 25.29 -12.64
C GLY A 523 -9.78 24.66 -12.01
N PHE A 524 -10.94 24.92 -12.64
CA PHE A 524 -12.22 24.33 -12.27
C PHE A 524 -13.00 23.82 -13.48
N VAL A 525 -13.64 22.67 -13.32
CA VAL A 525 -14.76 22.21 -14.14
C VAL A 525 -15.99 22.17 -13.24
N THR A 526 -17.04 22.90 -13.62
CA THR A 526 -18.31 22.91 -12.89
C THR A 526 -19.39 22.26 -13.73
N SER A 527 -20.11 21.29 -13.17
CA SER A 527 -21.31 20.74 -13.80
C SER A 527 -22.54 21.03 -12.96
N PHE A 528 -23.61 21.51 -13.63
CA PHE A 528 -24.91 21.74 -13.00
C PHE A 528 -25.88 20.67 -13.48
N GLY A 529 -26.48 19.92 -12.56
CA GLY A 529 -27.60 19.05 -12.89
C GLY A 529 -28.82 19.89 -13.27
N ALA A 530 -28.97 20.25 -14.54
CA ALA A 530 -30.15 20.96 -15.04
C ALA A 530 -31.10 20.00 -15.75
N ALA A 531 -32.34 19.90 -15.27
CA ALA A 531 -33.43 19.46 -16.13
C ALA A 531 -33.60 20.49 -17.27
N GLU A 532 -33.56 20.03 -18.53
CA GLU A 532 -33.66 20.89 -19.71
C GLU A 532 -34.88 21.84 -19.65
N GLY A 533 -34.66 23.14 -19.86
CA GLY A 533 -35.72 24.06 -20.33
C GLY A 533 -35.99 25.38 -19.59
N SER A 534 -35.16 25.86 -18.65
CA SER A 534 -35.36 27.17 -18.02
C SER A 534 -34.09 28.04 -18.04
N ALA A 535 -34.22 29.29 -18.50
CA ALA A 535 -33.16 30.30 -18.59
C ALA A 535 -32.71 30.88 -17.23
N VAL A 536 -33.01 30.19 -16.14
CA VAL A 536 -32.49 30.44 -14.80
C VAL A 536 -32.09 29.08 -14.27
N LEU A 537 -30.79 28.80 -14.23
CA LEU A 537 -30.25 27.62 -13.57
C LEU A 537 -30.59 27.77 -12.08
N LYS A 538 -31.35 26.83 -11.53
CA LYS A 538 -31.72 26.75 -10.11
C LYS A 538 -31.15 25.50 -9.43
N PRO A 539 -29.82 25.28 -9.46
CA PRO A 539 -29.22 24.16 -8.76
C PRO A 539 -29.17 24.47 -7.25
N ASP A 540 -29.67 23.55 -6.44
CA ASP A 540 -29.34 23.42 -5.02
C ASP A 540 -28.12 22.53 -4.79
N ARG A 541 -27.73 21.73 -5.81
CA ARG A 541 -26.58 20.83 -5.81
C ARG A 541 -25.55 21.20 -6.87
N PHE A 542 -24.28 21.16 -6.50
CA PHE A 542 -23.13 21.48 -7.34
C PHE A 542 -22.14 20.33 -7.32
N HIS A 543 -21.67 19.93 -8.50
CA HIS A 543 -20.52 19.05 -8.64
C HIS A 543 -19.38 19.87 -9.25
N LEU A 544 -18.27 19.93 -8.51
CA LEU A 544 -17.09 20.71 -8.83
C LEU A 544 -15.91 19.74 -8.92
N ALA A 545 -15.19 19.79 -10.03
CA ALA A 545 -13.88 19.16 -10.16
C ALA A 545 -12.83 20.26 -10.26
N ALA A 546 -11.81 20.21 -9.41
CA ALA A 546 -10.62 21.04 -9.51
C ALA A 546 -9.51 20.26 -10.19
N SER A 547 -8.66 20.99 -10.91
CA SER A 547 -7.40 20.48 -11.42
C SER A 547 -6.33 21.50 -11.11
N ALA A 548 -5.10 21.05 -10.92
CA ALA A 548 -3.95 21.94 -10.83
C ALA A 548 -2.92 21.55 -11.89
N GLN A 549 -1.97 22.43 -12.13
CA GLN A 549 -0.79 22.14 -12.91
C GLN A 549 0.38 22.89 -12.27
N ASP A 550 1.51 22.20 -12.10
CA ASP A 550 2.77 22.79 -11.73
C ASP A 550 3.90 22.01 -12.39
N ASP A 551 4.51 22.61 -13.41
CA ASP A 551 5.56 21.97 -14.20
C ASP A 551 6.83 21.74 -13.36
N LEU A 552 6.99 22.34 -12.18
CA LEU A 552 8.21 22.24 -11.40
C LEU A 552 8.09 21.26 -10.23
N SER A 553 7.39 21.65 -9.17
CA SER A 553 7.36 20.90 -7.92
C SER A 553 6.20 19.93 -7.79
N GLY A 554 5.24 19.97 -8.72
CA GLY A 554 4.02 19.17 -8.64
C GLY A 554 3.10 19.60 -7.49
N TYR A 555 1.82 19.29 -7.59
CA TYR A 555 0.83 19.64 -6.56
C TYR A 555 0.41 18.43 -5.73
N ASP A 556 0.02 18.68 -4.47
CA ASP A 556 -0.54 17.65 -3.59
C ASP A 556 -1.81 17.07 -4.22
N ALA A 557 -1.68 15.84 -4.74
CA ALA A 557 -2.70 15.16 -5.53
C ALA A 557 -3.98 14.87 -4.72
N HIS A 558 -3.88 14.88 -3.38
CA HIS A 558 -4.97 14.57 -2.45
C HIS A 558 -5.34 15.76 -1.54
N GLY A 559 -4.65 16.89 -1.68
CA GLY A 559 -4.73 18.04 -0.78
C GLY A 559 -5.61 19.20 -1.25
N PHE A 560 -6.53 19.02 -2.20
CA PHE A 560 -7.41 20.12 -2.63
C PHE A 560 -8.37 20.51 -1.49
N VAL A 561 -8.23 21.73 -1.00
CA VAL A 561 -9.05 22.32 0.05
C VAL A 561 -10.15 23.18 -0.57
N PHE A 562 -11.39 22.68 -0.56
CA PHE A 562 -12.57 23.43 -0.98
C PHE A 562 -13.18 24.19 0.18
N THR A 563 -13.33 25.50 0.01
CA THR A 563 -13.99 26.38 0.97
C THR A 563 -15.25 26.99 0.36
N VAL A 564 -16.40 26.70 0.94
CA VAL A 564 -17.68 27.26 0.51
C VAL A 564 -18.07 28.45 1.37
N GLU A 565 -18.40 29.55 0.73
CA GLU A 565 -18.86 30.77 1.41
C GLU A 565 -20.19 31.27 0.86
N LYS A 566 -21.02 31.81 1.75
CA LYS A 566 -22.29 32.47 1.43
C LYS A 566 -22.18 33.97 1.64
N LYS A 567 -22.75 34.76 0.73
CA LYS A 567 -22.83 36.21 0.87
C LYS A 567 -23.82 36.59 1.97
N ASN A 568 -23.35 37.35 2.96
CA ASN A 568 -24.16 37.90 4.05
C ASN A 568 -23.90 39.40 4.17
N GLY A 569 -24.82 40.21 3.66
CA GLY A 569 -24.62 41.66 3.51
C GLY A 569 -23.42 41.97 2.60
N ASP A 570 -22.46 42.73 3.12
CA ASP A 570 -21.20 43.04 2.43
C ASP A 570 -20.09 42.01 2.67
N SER A 571 -20.27 41.09 3.63
CA SER A 571 -19.31 40.05 4.01
C SER A 571 -19.60 38.69 3.36
N TRP A 572 -18.60 37.80 3.38
CA TRP A 572 -18.74 36.38 3.08
C TRP A 572 -18.67 35.59 4.39
N GLU A 573 -19.56 34.61 4.53
CA GLU A 573 -19.67 33.74 5.70
C GLU A 573 -19.26 32.33 5.30
N LEU A 574 -18.30 31.75 6.03
CA LEU A 574 -17.85 30.37 5.84
C LEU A 574 -18.99 29.40 6.13
N ILE A 575 -19.23 28.48 5.20
CA ILE A 575 -20.25 27.42 5.33
C ILE A 575 -19.58 26.07 5.58
N LEU A 576 -18.56 25.74 4.80
CA LEU A 576 -17.91 24.44 4.79
C LEU A 576 -16.46 24.59 4.34
N THR A 577 -15.59 23.77 4.91
CA THR A 577 -14.28 23.44 4.37
C THR A 577 -14.22 21.94 4.20
N ASP A 578 -13.75 21.47 3.06
CA ASP A 578 -13.58 20.05 2.72
C ASP A 578 -12.23 19.83 2.05
N VAL A 579 -11.58 18.69 2.31
CA VAL A 579 -10.28 18.32 1.72
C VAL A 579 -10.43 16.99 1.01
N ASN A 580 -10.11 16.94 -0.28
CA ASN A 580 -10.30 15.75 -1.11
C ASN A 580 -9.39 15.76 -2.35
N SER A 581 -9.49 14.72 -3.18
CA SER A 581 -8.70 14.52 -4.40
C SER A 581 -9.17 15.35 -5.61
N GLY A 582 -9.68 16.56 -5.38
CA GLY A 582 -10.15 17.47 -6.43
C GLY A 582 -11.61 17.32 -6.85
N GLU A 583 -12.35 16.33 -6.32
CA GLU A 583 -13.77 16.13 -6.59
C GLU A 583 -14.62 16.55 -5.39
N PHE A 584 -15.52 17.51 -5.60
CA PHE A 584 -16.27 18.14 -4.52
C PHE A 584 -17.76 18.28 -4.85
N GLU A 585 -18.61 17.80 -3.94
CA GLU A 585 -20.05 17.94 -4.00
C GLU A 585 -20.56 18.88 -2.90
N PHE A 586 -21.43 19.84 -3.28
CA PHE A 586 -22.03 20.77 -2.34
C PHE A 586 -23.53 20.92 -2.57
N ILE A 587 -24.31 20.82 -1.48
CA ILE A 587 -25.74 21.10 -1.46
C ILE A 587 -25.99 22.35 -0.61
N ALA A 588 -26.53 23.40 -1.23
CA ALA A 588 -26.78 24.67 -0.57
C ALA A 588 -28.04 24.63 0.30
N ALA A 589 -27.88 24.88 1.61
CA ALA A 589 -28.96 24.82 2.60
C ALA A 589 -29.94 26.01 2.62
N GLY A 590 -29.83 26.97 1.68
CA GLY A 590 -30.74 28.12 1.65
C GLY A 590 -30.46 29.12 0.54
N ASP A 591 -31.42 29.98 0.25
CA ASP A 591 -31.30 31.00 -0.81
C ASP A 591 -30.12 31.94 -0.56
N GLY A 592 -29.43 32.35 -1.62
CA GLY A 592 -28.35 33.34 -1.51
C GLY A 592 -27.33 33.27 -2.63
N LEU A 593 -26.35 34.15 -2.56
CA LEU A 593 -25.19 34.13 -3.46
C LEU A 593 -24.06 33.36 -2.78
N TYR A 594 -23.52 32.36 -3.44
CA TYR A 594 -22.44 31.50 -2.96
C TYR A 594 -21.20 31.66 -3.82
N ARG A 595 -20.04 31.33 -3.25
CA ARG A 595 -18.79 31.07 -3.98
C ARG A 595 -18.08 29.89 -3.34
N VAL A 596 -17.30 29.19 -4.15
CA VAL A 596 -16.37 28.15 -3.71
C VAL A 596 -14.96 28.63 -4.04
N LEU A 597 -14.09 28.63 -3.04
CA LEU A 597 -12.66 28.79 -3.19
C LEU A 597 -12.05 27.40 -3.17
N VAL A 598 -11.03 27.17 -3.97
CA VAL A 598 -10.18 25.99 -3.87
C VAL A 598 -8.76 26.47 -3.62
N GLU A 599 -8.07 25.71 -2.80
CA GLU A 599 -6.67 25.88 -2.48
C GLU A 599 -5.97 24.53 -2.66
N VAL A 600 -4.77 24.54 -3.21
CA VAL A 600 -3.89 23.37 -3.24
C VAL A 600 -2.47 23.84 -3.02
N GLN A 601 -1.66 22.99 -2.40
CA GLN A 601 -0.26 23.26 -2.11
C GLN A 601 0.62 22.43 -3.04
N ASP A 602 1.75 22.99 -3.46
CA ASP A 602 2.77 22.27 -4.20
C ASP A 602 3.83 21.61 -3.28
N ALA A 603 4.76 20.85 -3.84
CA ALA A 603 5.78 20.20 -3.00
C ALA A 603 6.66 21.23 -2.27
N ALA A 604 6.91 22.40 -2.86
CA ALA A 604 7.66 23.51 -2.29
C ALA A 604 6.91 24.28 -1.18
N GLY A 605 5.62 24.02 -1.01
CA GLY A 605 4.77 24.67 -0.01
C GLY A 605 4.08 25.95 -0.51
N ASN A 606 4.19 26.30 -1.79
CA ASN A 606 3.44 27.42 -2.36
C ASN A 606 1.99 27.03 -2.56
N THR A 607 1.11 28.01 -2.37
CA THR A 607 -0.32 27.77 -2.31
C THR A 607 -1.00 28.40 -3.52
N GLY A 608 -1.49 27.54 -4.43
CA GLY A 608 -2.34 27.92 -5.55
C GLY A 608 -3.76 28.09 -5.06
N THR A 609 -4.42 29.17 -5.49
CA THR A 609 -5.82 29.40 -5.14
C THR A 609 -6.62 29.78 -6.37
N SER A 610 -7.86 29.32 -6.42
CA SER A 610 -8.81 29.75 -7.41
C SER A 610 -10.17 29.95 -6.77
N THR A 611 -10.94 30.89 -7.30
CA THR A 611 -12.32 31.14 -6.85
C THR A 611 -13.24 30.90 -8.03
N THR A 612 -14.22 30.04 -7.83
CA THR A 612 -15.32 29.85 -8.76
C THR A 612 -16.06 31.16 -9.06
N GLY A 613 -16.88 31.15 -10.12
CA GLY A 613 -17.88 32.19 -10.29
C GLY A 613 -18.87 32.26 -9.12
N TYR A 614 -19.69 33.30 -9.08
CA TYR A 614 -20.74 33.39 -8.07
C TYR A 614 -21.97 32.58 -8.47
N PHE A 615 -22.47 31.76 -7.56
CA PHE A 615 -23.67 30.94 -7.77
C PHE A 615 -24.86 31.54 -7.03
N GLN A 616 -25.90 31.93 -7.78
CA GLN A 616 -27.17 32.34 -7.17
C GLN A 616 -28.02 31.10 -6.91
N VAL A 617 -28.18 30.73 -5.64
CA VAL A 617 -29.01 29.62 -5.18
C VAL A 617 -30.41 30.11 -4.85
N ASP A 618 -31.42 29.36 -5.30
CA ASP A 618 -32.84 29.49 -4.98
C ASP A 618 -33.29 28.13 -4.39
N ALA A 619 -32.94 27.90 -3.13
CA ALA A 619 -33.18 26.66 -2.37
C ALA A 619 -34.64 26.56 -1.88
N ALA A 620 -35.58 27.22 -2.57
CA ALA A 620 -37.00 27.37 -2.23
C ALA A 620 -37.83 26.07 -2.27
N ARG A 621 -37.28 24.95 -1.77
CA ARG A 621 -38.03 23.79 -1.28
C ARG A 621 -38.19 23.81 0.24
N GLY A 622 -37.45 24.61 1.01
CA GLY A 622 -37.63 24.64 2.48
C GLY A 622 -37.21 23.35 3.19
N LEU A 623 -36.26 22.64 2.58
CA LEU A 623 -35.61 21.45 3.12
C LEU A 623 -34.51 21.85 4.11
N ALA A 624 -34.40 21.10 5.20
CA ALA A 624 -33.37 21.24 6.23
C ALA A 624 -32.85 19.83 6.63
N PRO A 625 -31.58 19.73 7.05
CA PRO A 625 -30.98 18.45 7.43
C PRO A 625 -31.64 17.89 8.68
N VAL A 626 -31.91 16.58 8.67
CA VAL A 626 -32.29 15.81 9.85
C VAL A 626 -31.07 15.06 10.35
N TYR A 627 -30.61 15.42 11.54
CA TYR A 627 -29.42 14.90 12.19
C TYR A 627 -29.71 13.55 12.87
N ARG A 628 -28.81 12.58 12.74
CA ARG A 628 -28.85 11.29 13.46
C ARG A 628 -27.85 11.28 14.61
N PHE A 629 -28.25 10.71 15.74
CA PHE A 629 -27.39 10.48 16.89
C PHE A 629 -27.57 9.06 17.41
N TRP A 630 -26.47 8.46 17.84
CA TRP A 630 -26.46 7.19 18.56
C TRP A 630 -26.20 7.43 20.05
N SER A 631 -26.99 6.82 20.93
CA SER A 631 -26.67 6.77 22.35
C SER A 631 -26.13 5.39 22.73
N PRO A 632 -24.82 5.24 23.01
CA PRO A 632 -24.29 3.96 23.50
C PRO A 632 -24.85 3.60 24.89
N VAL A 633 -25.19 4.62 25.70
CA VAL A 633 -25.76 4.44 27.04
C VAL A 633 -27.18 3.87 26.99
N ASN A 634 -28.01 4.35 26.05
CA ASN A 634 -29.41 3.92 25.95
C ASN A 634 -29.63 2.86 24.85
N SER A 635 -28.64 2.62 23.99
CA SER A 635 -28.76 1.80 22.77
C SER A 635 -29.92 2.24 21.88
N ARG A 636 -30.02 3.56 21.61
CA ARG A 636 -31.10 4.18 20.83
C ARG A 636 -30.58 5.23 19.87
N HIS A 637 -31.25 5.35 18.72
CA HIS A 637 -31.07 6.46 17.80
C HIS A 637 -31.99 7.63 18.15
N PHE A 638 -31.52 8.84 17.86
CA PHE A 638 -32.30 10.07 17.97
C PHE A 638 -32.18 10.87 16.67
N PHE A 639 -33.32 11.43 16.24
CA PHE A 639 -33.44 12.24 15.04
C PHE A 639 -34.00 13.62 15.38
N THR A 640 -33.35 14.66 14.87
CA THR A 640 -33.81 16.05 14.99
C THR A 640 -33.50 16.88 13.76
N ILE A 641 -34.42 17.76 13.37
CA ILE A 641 -34.18 18.81 12.36
C ILE A 641 -33.72 20.12 13.00
N SER A 642 -33.82 20.22 14.34
CA SER A 642 -33.50 21.43 15.07
C SER A 642 -32.00 21.53 15.27
N GLN A 643 -31.36 22.48 14.58
CA GLN A 643 -29.94 22.76 14.76
C GLN A 643 -29.59 23.08 16.22
N ALA A 644 -30.43 23.84 16.92
CA ALA A 644 -30.22 24.14 18.35
C ALA A 644 -30.31 22.89 19.24
N GLU A 645 -31.11 21.87 18.86
CA GLU A 645 -31.15 20.60 19.58
C GLU A 645 -29.91 19.75 19.26
N ARG A 646 -29.45 19.74 18.00
CA ARG A 646 -28.17 19.14 17.58
C ARG A 646 -27.00 19.73 18.36
N ASP A 647 -26.89 21.06 18.38
CA ASP A 647 -25.77 21.77 19.01
C ASP A 647 -25.75 21.50 20.52
N LYS A 648 -26.92 21.55 21.17
CA LYS A 648 -27.03 21.20 22.58
C LYS A 648 -26.61 19.75 22.86
N LEU A 649 -26.97 18.79 22.02
CA LEU A 649 -26.58 17.39 22.20
C LEU A 649 -25.07 17.19 22.03
N VAL A 650 -24.45 17.89 21.07
CA VAL A 650 -23.00 17.84 20.83
C VAL A 650 -22.23 18.56 21.93
N GLU A 651 -22.67 19.72 22.39
CA GLU A 651 -21.91 20.56 23.32
C GLU A 651 -22.12 20.15 24.79
N GLU A 652 -23.35 19.85 25.19
CA GLU A 652 -23.70 19.62 26.60
C GLU A 652 -23.89 18.13 26.93
N TYR A 653 -24.21 17.30 25.94
CA TYR A 653 -24.59 15.89 26.15
C TYR A 653 -23.78 14.87 25.34
N ALA A 654 -22.57 15.22 24.89
CA ALA A 654 -21.68 14.31 24.15
C ALA A 654 -21.35 13.01 24.91
N HIS A 655 -21.42 13.02 26.24
CA HIS A 655 -21.24 11.84 27.09
C HIS A 655 -22.41 10.83 27.00
N VAL A 656 -23.55 11.21 26.40
CA VAL A 656 -24.74 10.36 26.21
C VAL A 656 -25.00 10.10 24.72
N TRP A 657 -24.62 11.04 23.84
CA TRP A 657 -24.96 11.03 22.42
C TRP A 657 -23.72 11.23 21.54
N THR A 658 -23.56 10.34 20.58
CA THR A 658 -22.60 10.41 19.49
C THR A 658 -23.32 10.94 18.25
N TYR A 659 -22.82 12.02 17.65
CA TYR A 659 -23.35 12.56 16.41
C TYR A 659 -22.92 11.68 15.23
N GLU A 660 -23.85 11.23 14.41
CA GLU A 660 -23.60 10.33 13.27
C GLU A 660 -23.79 11.02 11.90
N GLY A 661 -23.91 12.35 11.89
CA GLY A 661 -24.07 13.12 10.66
C GLY A 661 -25.53 13.42 10.28
N VAL A 662 -25.70 13.84 9.03
CA VAL A 662 -27.01 14.11 8.42
C VAL A 662 -27.59 12.78 7.93
N ALA A 663 -28.79 12.43 8.39
CA ALA A 663 -29.46 11.19 8.00
C ALA A 663 -30.16 11.30 6.65
N TYR A 664 -30.79 12.45 6.41
CA TYR A 664 -31.58 12.82 5.23
C TYR A 664 -32.03 14.28 5.35
N TYR A 665 -32.62 14.84 4.30
CA TYR A 665 -33.27 16.15 4.32
C TYR A 665 -34.81 16.03 4.37
N ALA A 666 -35.43 16.90 5.17
CA ALA A 666 -36.88 17.00 5.35
C ALA A 666 -37.33 18.46 5.46
N PHE A 667 -38.63 18.73 5.41
CA PHE A 667 -39.14 20.10 5.48
C PHE A 667 -39.30 20.55 6.94
N ALA A 668 -38.79 21.73 7.29
CA ALA A 668 -38.90 22.27 8.64
C ALA A 668 -40.31 22.79 8.98
N THR A 669 -41.11 23.10 7.95
CA THR A 669 -42.48 23.62 8.08
C THR A 669 -43.43 22.90 7.13
N ASP A 670 -44.73 23.09 7.31
CA ASP A 670 -45.79 22.61 6.41
C ASP A 670 -46.00 23.50 5.18
N ALA A 671 -45.05 24.39 4.87
CA ALA A 671 -45.16 25.32 3.76
C ALA A 671 -45.18 24.62 2.39
N GLU A 672 -44.55 23.44 2.26
CA GLU A 672 -44.55 22.66 1.03
C GLU A 672 -45.88 21.93 0.83
N PRO A 673 -46.56 22.09 -0.31
CA PRO A 673 -47.79 21.35 -0.58
C PRO A 673 -47.59 19.83 -0.59
N GLY A 674 -48.44 19.10 0.15
CA GLY A 674 -48.43 17.63 0.12
C GLY A 674 -47.42 16.97 1.05
N VAL A 675 -46.83 17.72 1.98
CA VAL A 675 -46.06 17.15 3.10
C VAL A 675 -46.96 16.86 4.29
N THR A 676 -46.52 15.94 5.14
CA THR A 676 -47.21 15.49 6.35
C THR A 676 -46.26 15.55 7.56
N PRO A 677 -46.76 15.90 8.75
CA PRO A 677 -45.92 16.00 9.95
C PRO A 677 -45.44 14.62 10.41
N VAL A 678 -44.18 14.53 10.79
CA VAL A 678 -43.63 13.45 11.60
C VAL A 678 -43.76 13.85 13.06
N TYR A 679 -44.52 13.07 13.82
CA TYR A 679 -44.74 13.30 15.24
C TYR A 679 -43.72 12.54 16.10
N ARG A 680 -43.16 13.21 17.11
CA ARG A 680 -42.23 12.61 18.08
C ARG A 680 -42.92 12.39 19.43
N PHE A 681 -42.59 11.27 20.07
CA PHE A 681 -43.03 10.90 21.40
C PHE A 681 -41.84 10.46 22.25
N TRP A 682 -41.83 10.81 23.53
CA TRP A 682 -40.84 10.37 24.52
C TRP A 682 -41.44 9.36 25.50
N SER A 683 -40.70 8.29 25.81
CA SER A 683 -41.02 7.38 26.92
C SER A 683 -39.90 7.37 27.95
N GLY A 684 -40.18 7.89 29.15
CA GLY A 684 -39.22 7.86 30.25
C GLY A 684 -38.98 6.46 30.82
N SER A 685 -39.92 5.52 30.68
CA SER A 685 -39.73 4.13 31.10
C SER A 685 -38.91 3.30 30.13
N LEU A 686 -38.93 3.64 28.83
CA LEU A 686 -38.19 2.93 27.79
C LEU A 686 -36.90 3.66 27.37
N SER A 687 -36.66 4.85 27.92
CA SER A 687 -35.59 5.76 27.53
C SER A 687 -35.47 5.93 26.00
N ALA A 688 -36.62 6.05 25.32
CA ALA A 688 -36.68 5.98 23.86
C ALA A 688 -37.65 7.01 23.26
N HIS A 689 -37.31 7.46 22.05
CA HIS A 689 -38.18 8.26 21.21
C HIS A 689 -38.92 7.37 20.20
N PHE A 690 -40.15 7.76 19.86
CA PHE A 690 -40.93 7.13 18.80
C PHE A 690 -41.38 8.18 17.79
N TYR A 691 -41.30 7.82 16.50
CA TYR A 691 -41.60 8.70 15.37
C TYR A 691 -42.70 8.08 14.49
N THR A 692 -43.72 8.87 14.13
CA THR A 692 -44.78 8.42 13.23
C THR A 692 -45.44 9.55 12.45
N THR A 693 -45.79 9.27 11.19
CA THR A 693 -46.69 10.10 10.36
C THR A 693 -48.15 9.66 10.46
N SER A 694 -48.42 8.49 11.08
CA SER A 694 -49.75 7.90 11.14
C SER A 694 -50.60 8.58 12.20
N ALA A 695 -51.62 9.31 11.77
CA ALA A 695 -52.60 9.93 12.65
C ALA A 695 -53.26 8.91 13.61
N ASN A 696 -53.45 7.66 13.17
CA ASN A 696 -54.00 6.60 14.02
C ASN A 696 -53.02 6.12 15.10
N GLU A 697 -51.73 5.95 14.78
CA GLU A 697 -50.71 5.62 15.79
C GLU A 697 -50.60 6.77 16.80
N THR A 698 -50.53 8.01 16.32
CA THR A 698 -50.51 9.22 17.16
C THR A 698 -51.71 9.27 18.12
N MET A 699 -52.93 9.13 17.60
CA MET A 699 -54.15 9.15 18.44
C MET A 699 -54.19 7.98 19.44
N LYS A 700 -53.70 6.80 19.06
CA LYS A 700 -53.64 5.64 19.95
C LYS A 700 -52.67 5.88 21.10
N LEU A 701 -51.49 6.45 20.83
CA LEU A 701 -50.50 6.77 21.86
C LEU A 701 -51.03 7.84 22.83
N ILE A 702 -51.64 8.90 22.30
CA ILE A 702 -52.21 9.99 23.12
C ILE A 702 -53.37 9.50 23.99
N ASN A 703 -54.32 8.74 23.43
CA ASN A 703 -55.56 8.40 24.14
C ASN A 703 -55.43 7.18 25.05
N ASN A 704 -54.65 6.18 24.64
CA ASN A 704 -54.64 4.87 25.31
C ASN A 704 -53.31 4.57 26.03
N TYR A 705 -52.22 5.24 25.66
CA TYR A 705 -50.88 4.97 26.19
C TYR A 705 -50.16 6.23 26.71
N SER A 706 -50.90 7.28 27.07
CA SER A 706 -50.33 8.54 27.62
C SER A 706 -49.61 8.39 28.96
N HIS A 707 -49.78 7.25 29.64
CA HIS A 707 -49.02 6.90 30.84
C HIS A 707 -47.62 6.33 30.53
N VAL A 708 -47.34 5.96 29.27
CA VAL A 708 -46.05 5.44 28.79
C VAL A 708 -45.37 6.44 27.84
N TRP A 709 -46.16 7.14 27.02
CA TRP A 709 -45.68 8.03 25.96
C TRP A 709 -46.16 9.46 26.15
N THR A 710 -45.21 10.38 26.20
CA THR A 710 -45.43 11.83 26.20
C THR A 710 -45.35 12.34 24.77
N PHE A 711 -46.39 13.04 24.31
CA PHE A 711 -46.40 13.65 22.98
C PHE A 711 -45.55 14.92 22.96
N GLU A 712 -44.58 14.99 22.05
CA GLU A 712 -43.66 16.13 21.92
C GLU A 712 -44.00 17.06 20.75
N GLY A 713 -44.92 16.65 19.87
CA GLY A 713 -45.38 17.45 18.74
C GLY A 713 -44.82 17.00 17.39
N ALA A 714 -45.07 17.79 16.36
CA ALA A 714 -44.48 17.60 15.03
C ALA A 714 -43.05 18.12 15.04
N VAL A 715 -42.11 17.30 14.60
CA VAL A 715 -40.66 17.62 14.65
C VAL A 715 -40.08 17.97 13.28
N PHE A 716 -40.67 17.50 12.19
CA PHE A 716 -40.38 17.88 10.81
C PHE A 716 -41.51 17.36 9.90
N TYR A 717 -41.46 17.68 8.61
CA TYR A 717 -42.48 17.33 7.63
C TYR A 717 -41.86 16.56 6.46
N THR A 718 -42.55 15.51 6.01
CA THR A 718 -42.07 14.60 4.95
C THR A 718 -43.21 14.21 4.01
N HIS A 719 -42.88 13.60 2.87
CA HIS A 719 -43.92 13.05 2.00
C HIS A 719 -44.44 11.72 2.56
N ALA A 720 -45.77 11.63 2.68
CA ALA A 720 -46.42 10.50 3.35
C ALA A 720 -46.19 9.15 2.65
N GLU A 721 -46.37 8.06 3.39
CA GLU A 721 -46.44 6.71 2.84
C GLU A 721 -47.43 6.65 1.65
N GLY A 722 -46.98 6.14 0.50
CA GLY A 722 -47.77 6.08 -0.75
C GLY A 722 -47.68 7.31 -1.67
N PHE A 723 -46.97 8.37 -1.28
CA PHE A 723 -46.69 9.53 -2.14
C PHE A 723 -45.18 9.77 -2.24
N GLN A 724 -44.55 9.26 -3.30
CA GLN A 724 -43.12 9.41 -3.56
C GLN A 724 -42.88 10.39 -4.73
N PRO A 725 -42.55 11.66 -4.44
CA PRO A 725 -42.08 12.59 -5.47
C PRO A 725 -40.77 12.15 -6.10
N ALA A 726 -40.51 12.63 -7.32
CA ALA A 726 -39.23 12.42 -7.98
C ALA A 726 -38.09 13.03 -7.16
N GLY A 727 -36.98 12.28 -7.01
CA GLY A 727 -35.81 12.70 -6.21
C GLY A 727 -35.92 12.40 -4.72
N THR A 728 -36.89 11.58 -4.28
CA THR A 728 -37.02 11.15 -2.88
C THR A 728 -36.77 9.66 -2.71
N SER A 729 -36.21 9.28 -1.56
CA SER A 729 -35.94 7.91 -1.14
C SER A 729 -36.86 7.47 -0.03
N ALA A 730 -37.11 6.16 0.02
CA ALA A 730 -38.00 5.55 1.00
C ALA A 730 -37.26 5.34 2.32
N LEU A 731 -37.78 5.92 3.40
CA LEU A 731 -37.26 5.65 4.74
C LEU A 731 -37.95 4.41 5.32
N ALA A 732 -37.18 3.35 5.53
CA ALA A 732 -37.64 2.08 6.08
C ALA A 732 -37.80 2.13 7.61
N ARG A 733 -38.84 1.46 8.12
CA ARG A 733 -39.09 1.24 9.55
C ARG A 733 -38.98 -0.23 9.90
N PHE A 734 -38.23 -0.55 10.93
CA PHE A 734 -38.05 -1.90 11.47
C PHE A 734 -38.46 -1.94 12.94
N TRP A 735 -38.85 -3.13 13.42
CA TRP A 735 -39.13 -3.41 14.83
C TRP A 735 -38.22 -4.53 15.34
N SER A 736 -37.67 -4.37 16.55
CA SER A 736 -37.01 -5.45 17.27
C SER A 736 -37.81 -5.83 18.53
N PRO A 737 -38.33 -7.06 18.64
CA PRO A 737 -39.00 -7.51 19.85
C PRO A 737 -38.03 -7.73 21.01
N GLY A 738 -36.77 -8.07 20.73
CA GLY A 738 -35.75 -8.29 21.76
C GLY A 738 -35.21 -6.98 22.34
N LEU A 739 -35.09 -5.93 21.52
CA LEU A 739 -34.61 -4.61 21.94
C LEU A 739 -35.75 -3.65 22.30
N GLU A 740 -37.00 -4.04 22.04
CA GLU A 740 -38.23 -3.26 22.25
C GLU A 740 -38.17 -1.85 21.63
N CYS A 741 -37.61 -1.74 20.42
CA CYS A 741 -37.44 -0.45 19.75
C CYS A 741 -37.63 -0.53 18.24
N HIS A 742 -37.83 0.65 17.64
CA HIS A 742 -37.88 0.82 16.21
C HIS A 742 -36.53 1.30 15.68
N PHE A 743 -36.21 0.92 14.44
CA PHE A 743 -35.07 1.42 13.68
C PHE A 743 -35.55 2.07 12.40
N PHE A 744 -34.92 3.18 12.02
CA PHE A 744 -35.29 4.00 10.88
C PHE A 744 -34.07 4.25 10.00
N THR A 745 -34.17 3.98 8.71
CA THR A 745 -33.07 4.24 7.77
C THR A 745 -33.55 4.60 6.37
N ALA A 746 -32.89 5.60 5.78
CA ALA A 746 -32.98 5.92 4.36
C ALA A 746 -31.84 5.27 3.54
N SER A 747 -30.80 4.73 4.21
CA SER A 747 -29.69 4.06 3.53
C SER A 747 -30.14 2.70 3.02
N ARG A 748 -30.05 2.49 1.71
CA ARG A 748 -30.41 1.23 1.11
C ARG A 748 -29.49 0.09 1.57
N ALA A 749 -28.19 0.37 1.70
CA ALA A 749 -27.23 -0.60 2.19
C ALA A 749 -27.50 -1.02 3.66
N GLU A 750 -27.84 -0.07 4.53
CA GLU A 750 -28.20 -0.36 5.93
C GLU A 750 -29.52 -1.15 5.99
N GLN A 751 -30.52 -0.76 5.20
CA GLN A 751 -31.76 -1.51 5.05
C GLN A 751 -31.50 -2.97 4.62
N ASP A 752 -30.68 -3.16 3.59
CA ASP A 752 -30.39 -4.48 3.04
C ASP A 752 -29.61 -5.33 4.06
N LYS A 753 -28.64 -4.76 4.81
CA LYS A 753 -27.95 -5.44 5.92
C LYS A 753 -28.90 -5.87 7.04
N LEU A 754 -29.87 -5.03 7.42
CA LEU A 754 -30.87 -5.39 8.45
C LEU A 754 -31.79 -6.53 8.01
N ILE A 755 -32.12 -6.58 6.71
CA ILE A 755 -32.98 -7.62 6.13
C ILE A 755 -32.21 -8.93 5.90
N SER A 756 -30.93 -8.86 5.50
CA SER A 756 -30.16 -10.06 5.12
C SER A 756 -29.40 -10.65 6.29
N LEU A 757 -28.64 -9.84 7.04
CA LEU A 757 -27.71 -10.29 8.07
C LEU A 757 -28.35 -10.27 9.48
N TYR A 758 -29.16 -9.25 9.77
CA TYR A 758 -29.73 -9.04 11.11
C TYR A 758 -31.22 -9.33 11.21
N SER A 759 -31.77 -10.13 10.31
CA SER A 759 -33.20 -10.49 10.26
C SER A 759 -33.71 -11.22 11.51
N HIS A 760 -32.81 -11.83 12.28
CA HIS A 760 -33.10 -12.46 13.57
C HIS A 760 -33.29 -11.43 14.71
N VAL A 761 -32.79 -10.20 14.55
CA VAL A 761 -32.92 -9.10 15.51
C VAL A 761 -34.00 -8.11 15.07
N TRP A 762 -34.06 -7.82 13.77
CA TRP A 762 -34.89 -6.77 13.18
C TRP A 762 -35.90 -7.34 12.20
N THR A 763 -37.17 -6.96 12.38
CA THR A 763 -38.25 -7.26 11.44
C THR A 763 -38.59 -6.00 10.66
N TYR A 764 -38.45 -6.05 9.32
CA TYR A 764 -38.93 -4.97 8.45
C TYR A 764 -40.45 -4.82 8.60
N GLU A 765 -40.92 -3.62 8.89
CA GLU A 765 -42.35 -3.36 9.02
C GLU A 765 -42.95 -2.78 7.73
N ARG A 766 -42.42 -1.62 7.28
CA ARG A 766 -42.92 -0.85 6.13
C ARG A 766 -42.02 0.34 5.80
N ILE A 767 -42.35 1.04 4.72
CA ILE A 767 -41.87 2.41 4.47
C ILE A 767 -42.60 3.33 5.45
N ALA A 768 -41.85 4.13 6.21
CA ALA A 768 -42.42 5.08 7.16
C ALA A 768 -42.92 6.35 6.43
N TRP A 769 -42.09 6.89 5.54
CA TRP A 769 -42.32 8.08 4.71
C TRP A 769 -41.19 8.23 3.69
N TYR A 770 -41.26 9.25 2.82
CA TYR A 770 -40.22 9.56 1.83
C TYR A 770 -39.49 10.85 2.18
N VAL A 771 -38.17 10.83 1.98
CA VAL A 771 -37.22 11.90 2.33
C VAL A 771 -36.27 12.17 1.16
N TYR A 772 -35.52 13.26 1.20
CA TYR A 772 -34.43 13.49 0.25
C TYR A 772 -33.13 12.94 0.85
N GLU A 773 -32.33 12.21 0.06
CA GLU A 773 -31.09 11.61 0.56
C GLU A 773 -30.08 12.67 1.00
N ALA A 774 -29.31 12.32 2.03
CA ALA A 774 -28.24 13.14 2.60
C ALA A 774 -27.07 13.32 1.63
#